data_AF-A0A9E0MLY0-F1
#
_entry.id   AF-A0A9E0MLY0-F1
#
_cell.length_a   1.000
_cell.length_b   1.000
_cell.length_c   1.000
_cell.angle_alpha   90.00
_cell.angle_beta   90.00
_cell.angle_gamma   90.00
#
_symmetry.space_group_name_H-M   'P 1'
#
loop_
_entity.id
_entity.type
_entity.pdbx_description
1 polymer ?
#
loop_
_entity_poly.entity_id
_entity_poly.type
_entity_poly.pdbx_seq_one_letter_code
_entity_poly.pdbx_strand_id
1 'polypeptide(L)'
;MAEAGGWSVLAREPTAWDDGAPPPVPAYSEFLPAPLVARKPTGAWTDEVRIEGDEHGWRIPAREAMRELTPGLAAVAAALAPRLIALAAGVDRVPGLSRDLLDGNPYLPPAPLPGPPALAVVGLALTRTQDDKGRVRWTLLGGSERGPAAAWWAGLFTAPGRAVAATSAATRLAALAGVAATTVAGLARAGVRILPIGDRPSGDGAPWFGDDAALIPPSLAPLIVDGAGAARARVIVTFRPWAALPPAVQAAAATGAVRLAPAPASLVFAGHRGYRRLAVELDAAMQLPLLRALPEGLAGLRVPPSGWIDQGGHAGPVSHGGGPTRLRRPHRWQRVRRDADDHAALDYDDAVADALFSTDPVRLGLYDKPIARNAQVWTSDYRLVLDGPTADRAAIAAAARTVSGGGHFGYRLAWPAMMVGARSVVWHRPLVFALTDGAAPRELGDGSLVATAPGRPPIELWPRADERPAWRAIERGFADHHEARYDVRKLLDARARLGAPLAPSLATRLVSADRDARWSTWRRRLPGHASAPRAAAPALRAIDRAVAEREPPAVAAATFAATATRDFELRYWRTIAGLAHATWRAKNNADGVAPAGPGRDLDPLADELARRHQAAIARHGLIGRAVVGHQWFRWTTDFDLPWSQGWVHNQLHGPRERNVVCVIPGRERGRAWVLADHYDTAYMEDVYDGKLRGLAPGTRHAAAGADDNHSATAALLLAADVLLPLAAAGRLTHDVWLVHLTGEEFPGDSLGARHLARALAARTLELHEHGSDRRIDLRGVELAGALIMDMIAHKDDRAGERFQISPGDGAAAMHLAAALHASTLAWNRGAARWNRAPARAAARPYRRRARGVAPPAVAPHPIVVGELRPHWHWSSTVFNTDAQCLSDLGLPVVLMMEHYDIDRRGYHDTLDTLANIDLDFGAALAAIAIETIARLASG
;
A
#
# COMPACT_ATOMS: atom_id res chain seq x y z
N MET A 1 -3.22 -16.53 35.75
CA MET A 1 -2.72 -15.54 34.78
C MET A 1 -3.01 -16.12 33.41
N ALA A 2 -3.89 -15.50 32.62
CA ALA A 2 -4.03 -15.90 31.22
C ALA A 2 -2.66 -15.73 30.54
N GLU A 3 -2.20 -16.72 29.77
CA GLU A 3 -0.98 -16.56 28.96
C GLU A 3 -1.13 -15.27 28.15
N ALA A 4 -0.19 -14.33 28.32
CA ALA A 4 -0.15 -13.13 27.51
C ALA A 4 0.14 -13.58 26.07
N GLY A 5 -0.90 -13.74 25.26
CA GLY A 5 -0.79 -14.25 23.90
C GLY A 5 0.09 -13.36 23.02
N GLY A 6 0.82 -13.97 22.08
CA GLY A 6 1.58 -13.29 21.03
C GLY A 6 1.07 -13.69 19.64
N TRP A 7 1.98 -14.10 18.76
CA TRP A 7 1.65 -14.57 17.42
C TRP A 7 0.67 -15.75 17.38
N SER A 8 0.71 -16.65 18.36
CA SER A 8 -0.21 -17.79 18.44
C SER A 8 -1.67 -17.37 18.56
N VAL A 9 -1.94 -16.30 19.32
CA VAL A 9 -3.28 -15.71 19.43
C VAL A 9 -3.62 -14.93 18.17
N LEU A 10 -2.72 -14.05 17.70
CA LEU A 10 -2.93 -13.26 16.48
C LEU A 10 -3.24 -14.13 15.25
N ALA A 11 -2.62 -15.31 15.17
CA ALA A 11 -2.81 -16.22 14.04
C ALA A 11 -4.11 -17.01 14.07
N ARG A 12 -4.71 -17.20 15.25
CA ARG A 12 -5.95 -17.96 15.43
C ARG A 12 -7.16 -17.05 15.66
N GLU A 13 -6.94 -15.77 15.90
CA GLU A 13 -8.00 -14.83 16.20
C GLU A 13 -8.96 -14.70 15.01
N PRO A 14 -10.26 -14.99 15.21
CA PRO A 14 -11.24 -14.84 14.16
C PRO A 14 -11.41 -13.37 13.81
N THR A 15 -11.55 -13.16 12.52
CA THR A 15 -11.77 -11.88 11.88
C THR A 15 -13.20 -11.88 11.32
N ALA A 16 -13.85 -10.72 11.12
CA ALA A 16 -15.24 -10.68 10.62
C ALA A 16 -15.46 -11.46 9.31
N TRP A 17 -14.43 -11.50 8.48
CA TRP A 17 -14.25 -12.24 7.24
C TRP A 17 -14.33 -13.77 7.42
N ASP A 18 -13.89 -14.30 8.57
CA ASP A 18 -14.02 -15.72 8.90
C ASP A 18 -15.48 -16.12 9.12
N ASP A 19 -16.31 -15.17 9.57
CA ASP A 19 -17.75 -15.34 9.76
C ASP A 19 -18.56 -15.00 8.49
N GLY A 20 -17.89 -14.88 7.33
CA GLY A 20 -18.52 -14.60 6.04
C GLY A 20 -18.82 -13.13 5.76
N ALA A 21 -18.42 -12.20 6.64
CA ALA A 21 -18.56 -10.77 6.34
C ALA A 21 -17.58 -10.38 5.22
N PRO A 22 -18.02 -9.61 4.21
CA PRO A 22 -17.12 -9.24 3.14
C PRO A 22 -15.99 -8.32 3.64
N PRO A 23 -14.75 -8.52 3.16
CA PRO A 23 -13.70 -7.51 3.21
C PRO A 23 -14.15 -6.07 2.96
N PRO A 24 -13.64 -5.07 3.69
CA PRO A 24 -13.57 -3.73 3.13
C PRO A 24 -12.50 -3.73 2.03
N VAL A 25 -12.91 -3.91 0.77
CA VAL A 25 -12.12 -3.51 -0.41
C VAL A 25 -12.64 -2.15 -0.87
N PRO A 26 -12.20 -1.02 -0.28
CA PRO A 26 -12.72 0.31 -0.63
C PRO A 26 -12.30 0.73 -2.03
N ALA A 27 -12.89 1.82 -2.55
CA ALA A 27 -12.27 2.52 -3.67
C ALA A 27 -10.98 3.16 -3.15
N TYR A 28 -9.83 2.80 -3.70
CA TYR A 28 -8.54 3.32 -3.23
C TYR A 28 -8.38 4.81 -3.49
N SER A 29 -9.11 5.34 -4.48
CA SER A 29 -9.26 6.78 -4.71
C SER A 29 -10.05 7.50 -3.61
N GLU A 30 -10.93 6.82 -2.86
CA GLU A 30 -11.78 7.41 -1.80
C GLU A 30 -11.22 7.14 -0.40
N PHE A 31 -10.68 5.95 -0.19
CA PHE A 31 -10.14 5.51 1.08
C PHE A 31 -8.96 4.57 0.89
N LEU A 32 -7.78 5.01 1.31
CA LEU A 32 -6.60 4.15 1.38
C LEU A 32 -6.71 3.24 2.61
N PRO A 33 -6.87 1.91 2.42
CA PRO A 33 -7.06 0.99 3.54
C PRO A 33 -5.75 0.75 4.30
N ALA A 34 -5.89 0.16 5.49
CA ALA A 34 -4.74 -0.34 6.24
C ALA A 34 -4.01 -1.44 5.47
N PRO A 35 -2.66 -1.43 5.41
CA PRO A 35 -1.92 -2.56 4.85
C PRO A 35 -2.06 -3.78 5.76
N LEU A 36 -2.46 -4.91 5.17
CA LEU A 36 -2.51 -6.22 5.84
C LEU A 36 -1.14 -6.89 5.76
N VAL A 37 -0.43 -7.00 6.89
CA VAL A 37 1.02 -7.34 6.90
C VAL A 37 1.34 -8.80 7.25
N ALA A 38 0.32 -9.63 7.52
CA ALA A 38 0.50 -11.05 7.86
C ALA A 38 -0.60 -11.93 7.25
N ARG A 39 -1.70 -12.16 7.98
CA ARG A 39 -2.85 -12.93 7.50
C ARG A 39 -3.71 -12.06 6.58
N LYS A 40 -3.95 -12.54 5.37
CA LYS A 40 -4.83 -11.94 4.36
C LYS A 40 -6.26 -12.50 4.48
N PRO A 41 -7.27 -11.83 3.89
CA PRO A 41 -8.69 -12.20 3.95
C PRO A 41 -9.03 -13.61 3.49
N THR A 42 -8.33 -14.11 2.48
CA THR A 42 -8.46 -15.50 1.98
C THR A 42 -7.87 -16.54 2.93
N GLY A 43 -7.25 -16.12 4.03
CA GLY A 43 -6.46 -16.97 4.92
C GLY A 43 -5.01 -17.14 4.47
N ALA A 44 -4.61 -16.60 3.32
CA ALA A 44 -3.21 -16.60 2.88
C ALA A 44 -2.31 -15.87 3.89
N TRP A 45 -1.07 -16.36 4.04
CA TRP A 45 -0.11 -15.83 5.00
C TRP A 45 1.11 -15.22 4.29
N THR A 46 1.59 -14.11 4.84
CA THR A 46 2.87 -13.51 4.46
C THR A 46 3.83 -13.55 5.65
N ASP A 47 5.03 -14.10 5.45
CA ASP A 47 6.03 -14.30 6.51
C ASP A 47 6.95 -13.09 6.70
N GLU A 48 6.54 -11.90 6.24
CA GLU A 48 7.42 -10.73 6.23
C GLU A 48 7.74 -10.23 7.64
N VAL A 49 6.74 -10.22 8.53
CA VAL A 49 6.82 -9.64 9.88
C VAL A 49 6.94 -10.69 10.98
N ARG A 50 6.50 -11.93 10.75
CA ARG A 50 6.56 -13.01 11.73
C ARG A 50 7.92 -13.70 11.71
N ILE A 51 8.40 -14.09 12.89
CA ILE A 51 9.61 -14.89 13.06
C ILE A 51 9.19 -16.26 13.55
N GLU A 52 9.52 -17.29 12.79
CA GLU A 52 9.27 -18.67 13.20
C GLU A 52 9.98 -18.98 14.52
N GLY A 53 9.25 -19.53 15.49
CA GLY A 53 9.75 -19.85 16.82
C GLY A 53 9.87 -18.68 17.81
N ASP A 54 9.61 -17.43 17.42
CA ASP A 54 9.59 -16.27 18.34
C ASP A 54 8.16 -15.75 18.52
N GLU A 55 7.48 -16.21 19.57
CA GLU A 55 6.08 -15.90 19.87
C GLU A 55 5.78 -14.40 20.01
N HIS A 56 6.79 -13.59 20.40
CA HIS A 56 6.63 -12.17 20.64
C HIS A 56 7.50 -11.29 19.74
N GLY A 57 8.23 -11.89 18.79
CA GLY A 57 9.17 -11.19 17.93
C GLY A 57 8.50 -10.61 16.67
N TRP A 58 8.70 -9.33 16.42
CA TRP A 58 8.31 -8.66 15.18
C TRP A 58 9.54 -8.37 14.32
N ARG A 59 9.64 -8.95 13.13
CA ARG A 59 10.77 -8.73 12.23
C ARG A 59 10.74 -7.30 11.66
N ILE A 60 11.86 -6.59 11.80
CA ILE A 60 12.13 -5.33 11.09
C ILE A 60 13.16 -5.63 9.99
N PRO A 61 12.74 -5.65 8.71
CA PRO A 61 13.64 -5.90 7.58
C PRO A 61 14.83 -4.93 7.55
N ALA A 62 16.02 -5.42 7.16
CA ALA A 62 17.24 -4.60 7.11
C ALA A 62 17.08 -3.34 6.25
N ARG A 63 16.33 -3.44 5.14
CA ARG A 63 16.01 -2.31 4.26
C ARG A 63 15.19 -1.23 4.97
N GLU A 64 14.12 -1.62 5.67
CA GLU A 64 13.30 -0.66 6.43
C GLU A 64 14.11 -0.01 7.56
N ALA A 65 14.90 -0.81 8.29
CA ALA A 65 15.77 -0.31 9.34
C ALA A 65 16.76 0.75 8.82
N MET A 66 17.43 0.49 7.71
CA MET A 66 18.51 1.34 7.20
C MET A 66 18.04 2.50 6.31
N ARG A 67 16.92 2.35 5.58
CA ARG A 67 16.45 3.34 4.59
C ARG A 67 15.29 4.18 5.06
N GLU A 68 14.50 3.68 6.01
CA GLU A 68 13.31 4.38 6.50
C GLU A 68 13.52 4.82 7.95
N LEU A 69 13.71 3.86 8.85
CA LEU A 69 13.75 4.11 10.29
C LEU A 69 14.98 4.94 10.69
N THR A 70 16.20 4.46 10.44
CA THR A 70 17.44 5.14 10.86
C THR A 70 17.50 6.60 10.40
N PRO A 71 17.39 6.92 9.09
CA PRO A 71 17.41 8.31 8.64
C PRO A 71 16.21 9.12 9.16
N GLY A 72 15.03 8.53 9.25
CA GLY A 72 13.84 9.26 9.70
C GLY A 72 13.85 9.61 11.17
N LEU A 73 14.37 8.76 12.04
CA LEU A 73 14.53 9.10 13.46
C LEU A 73 15.57 10.21 13.65
N ALA A 74 16.63 10.19 12.85
CA ALA A 74 17.63 11.24 12.85
C ALA A 74 17.01 12.57 12.41
N ALA A 75 16.18 12.55 11.36
CA ALA A 75 15.44 13.72 10.89
C ALA A 75 14.45 14.25 11.95
N VAL A 76 13.72 13.36 12.64
CA VAL A 76 12.83 13.74 13.76
C VAL A 76 13.63 14.36 14.91
N ALA A 77 14.74 13.76 15.33
CA ALA A 77 15.58 14.30 16.39
C ALA A 77 16.15 15.69 16.02
N ALA A 78 16.65 15.83 14.79
CA ALA A 78 17.17 17.10 14.28
C ALA A 78 16.09 18.18 14.19
N ALA A 79 14.85 17.83 13.85
CA ALA A 79 13.73 18.75 13.83
C ALA A 79 13.32 19.19 15.25
N LEU A 80 13.30 18.28 16.22
CA LEU A 80 12.83 18.58 17.58
C LEU A 80 13.88 19.28 18.44
N ALA A 81 15.17 18.95 18.29
CA ALA A 81 16.20 19.40 19.21
C ALA A 81 16.26 20.94 19.38
N PRO A 82 16.28 21.77 18.32
CA PRO A 82 16.32 23.23 18.48
C PRO A 82 15.12 23.78 19.26
N ARG A 83 13.93 23.20 19.06
CA ARG A 83 12.69 23.61 19.74
C ARG A 83 12.74 23.26 21.23
N LEU A 84 13.20 22.05 21.55
CA LEU A 84 13.31 21.59 22.94
C LEU A 84 14.44 22.31 23.69
N ILE A 85 15.52 22.69 23.01
CA ILE A 85 16.59 23.53 23.58
C ILE A 85 16.03 24.91 23.93
N ALA A 86 15.34 25.57 23.00
CA ALA A 86 14.72 26.88 23.24
C ALA A 86 13.71 26.82 24.40
N LEU A 87 12.89 25.76 24.45
CA LEU A 87 11.94 25.54 25.54
C LEU A 87 12.63 25.34 26.89
N ALA A 88 13.70 24.54 26.93
CA ALA A 88 14.50 24.34 28.14
C ALA A 88 15.19 25.63 28.63
N ALA A 89 15.50 26.56 27.70
CA ALA A 89 16.06 27.87 28.01
C ALA A 89 15.00 28.91 28.46
N GLY A 90 13.71 28.54 28.50
CA GLY A 90 12.63 29.43 28.93
C GLY A 90 12.19 30.44 27.88
N VAL A 91 12.35 30.12 26.59
CA VAL A 91 11.86 30.97 25.51
C VAL A 91 10.33 30.86 25.43
N ASP A 92 9.63 31.96 25.68
CA ASP A 92 8.15 32.01 25.73
C ASP A 92 7.48 31.73 24.36
N ARG A 93 8.19 31.99 23.25
CA ARG A 93 7.69 31.75 21.89
C ARG A 93 8.68 30.89 21.11
N VAL A 94 8.40 29.60 21.04
CA VAL A 94 9.22 28.64 20.28
C VAL A 94 8.59 28.41 18.91
N PRO A 95 9.26 28.75 17.80
CA PRO A 95 8.74 28.50 16.45
C PRO A 95 8.33 27.04 16.24
N GLY A 96 7.12 26.83 15.73
CA GLY A 96 6.55 25.50 15.47
C GLY A 96 5.93 24.80 16.70
N LEU A 97 5.90 25.44 17.87
CA LEU A 97 5.10 24.98 19.02
C LEU A 97 3.92 25.95 19.21
N SER A 98 2.70 25.43 19.34
CA SER A 98 1.51 26.26 19.52
C SER A 98 1.44 26.85 20.92
N ARG A 99 0.80 28.01 21.07
CA ARG A 99 0.59 28.64 22.39
C ARG A 99 -0.18 27.72 23.33
N ASP A 100 -1.24 27.09 22.84
CA ASP A 100 -2.04 26.10 23.58
C ASP A 100 -1.24 24.88 24.08
N LEU A 101 -0.10 24.56 23.44
CA LEU A 101 0.76 23.49 23.91
C LEU A 101 1.57 23.92 25.13
N LEU A 102 1.95 25.20 25.21
CA LEU A 102 2.84 25.75 26.24
C LEU A 102 2.05 26.28 27.45
N ASP A 103 0.95 26.99 27.21
CA ASP A 103 0.16 27.68 28.23
C ASP A 103 -0.41 26.69 29.27
N GLY A 104 0.08 26.79 30.51
CA GLY A 104 -0.37 25.95 31.62
C GLY A 104 -0.01 24.47 31.47
N ASN A 105 0.98 24.12 30.64
CA ASN A 105 1.43 22.74 30.47
C ASN A 105 2.14 22.26 31.76
N PRO A 106 1.63 21.23 32.45
CA PRO A 106 2.16 20.85 33.75
C PRO A 106 3.42 19.99 33.68
N TYR A 107 3.92 19.67 32.49
CA TYR A 107 5.26 19.10 32.34
C TYR A 107 6.36 20.16 32.35
N LEU A 108 6.01 21.44 32.16
CA LEU A 108 6.98 22.51 32.13
C LEU A 108 7.21 23.09 33.53
N PRO A 109 8.47 23.33 33.92
CA PRO A 109 8.79 24.11 35.11
C PRO A 109 8.45 25.59 34.88
N PRO A 110 8.20 26.37 35.95
CA PRO A 110 7.90 27.80 35.84
C PRO A 110 9.12 28.65 35.45
N ALA A 111 10.33 28.09 35.53
CA ALA A 111 11.58 28.73 35.14
C ALA A 111 12.56 27.67 34.58
N PRO A 112 13.55 28.08 33.76
CA PRO A 112 14.61 27.18 33.29
C PRO A 112 15.32 26.47 34.44
N LEU A 113 15.60 25.18 34.28
CA LEU A 113 16.36 24.41 35.27
C LEU A 113 17.87 24.58 35.04
N PRO A 114 18.68 24.77 36.09
CA PRO A 114 20.13 24.89 35.96
C PRO A 114 20.80 23.54 35.66
N GLY A 115 21.88 23.55 34.89
CA GLY A 115 22.72 22.37 34.62
C GLY A 115 23.02 22.11 33.14
N PRO A 116 23.82 21.08 32.83
CA PRO A 116 24.19 20.74 31.45
C PRO A 116 22.99 20.25 30.63
N PRO A 117 23.07 20.31 29.28
CA PRO A 117 22.01 19.85 28.40
C PRO A 117 21.62 18.41 28.68
N ALA A 118 20.34 18.22 29.00
CA ALA A 118 19.76 16.94 29.38
C ALA A 118 19.45 16.06 28.16
N LEU A 119 19.14 14.78 28.40
CA LEU A 119 18.62 13.89 27.37
C LEU A 119 17.11 14.08 27.22
N ALA A 120 16.65 14.17 25.99
CA ALA A 120 15.25 14.11 25.63
C ALA A 120 14.82 12.65 25.47
N VAL A 121 13.62 12.32 25.95
CA VAL A 121 12.90 11.10 25.58
C VAL A 121 11.56 11.52 25.03
N VAL A 122 11.28 11.15 23.78
CA VAL A 122 10.01 11.39 23.09
C VAL A 122 9.43 10.03 22.71
N GLY A 123 8.22 9.71 23.17
CA GLY A 123 7.53 8.50 22.74
C GLY A 123 6.92 8.73 21.36
N LEU A 124 7.29 7.91 20.37
CA LEU A 124 6.77 7.96 19.00
C LEU A 124 5.71 6.88 18.79
N ALA A 125 4.69 7.17 17.98
CA ALA A 125 3.77 6.20 17.41
C ALA A 125 4.10 5.97 15.94
N LEU A 126 4.64 4.80 15.61
CA LEU A 126 5.03 4.41 14.25
C LEU A 126 4.15 3.27 13.74
N THR A 127 3.74 3.31 12.49
CA THR A 127 3.06 2.18 11.82
C THR A 127 3.44 2.16 10.35
N ARG A 128 3.28 1.02 9.68
CA ARG A 128 3.24 1.02 8.23
C ARG A 128 1.89 1.57 7.76
N THR A 129 1.90 2.44 6.75
CA THR A 129 0.70 2.88 6.03
C THR A 129 0.92 2.73 4.54
N GLN A 130 -0.18 2.66 3.79
CA GLN A 130 -0.17 2.64 2.33
C GLN A 130 -0.44 4.04 1.77
N ASP A 131 0.19 4.38 0.65
CA ASP A 131 -0.14 5.56 -0.14
C ASP A 131 -0.94 5.23 -1.41
N ASP A 132 -1.32 6.26 -2.15
CA ASP A 132 -2.09 6.22 -3.40
C ASP A 132 -1.40 5.45 -4.54
N LYS A 133 -0.09 5.18 -4.40
CA LYS A 133 0.72 4.41 -5.37
C LYS A 133 0.90 2.95 -4.95
N GLY A 134 0.21 2.52 -3.88
CA GLY A 134 0.33 1.19 -3.30
C GLY A 134 1.63 0.96 -2.52
N ARG A 135 2.41 2.01 -2.21
CA ARG A 135 3.67 1.85 -1.48
C ARG A 135 3.38 1.78 0.02
N VAL A 136 3.92 0.77 0.66
CA VAL A 136 3.85 0.61 2.13
C VAL A 136 5.13 1.17 2.74
N ARG A 137 5.01 2.19 3.60
CA ARG A 137 6.14 2.84 4.29
C ARG A 137 5.88 3.04 5.78
N TRP A 138 6.95 3.13 6.56
CA TRP A 138 6.84 3.61 7.94
C TRP A 138 6.35 5.06 8.00
N THR A 139 5.34 5.28 8.82
CA THR A 139 4.65 6.54 9.04
C THR A 139 4.69 6.90 10.52
N LEU A 140 5.07 8.14 10.81
CA LEU A 140 4.99 8.71 12.14
C LEU A 140 3.61 9.33 12.34
N LEU A 141 2.77 8.67 13.15
CA LEU A 141 1.44 9.19 13.49
C LEU A 141 1.51 10.38 14.45
N GLY A 142 2.61 10.48 15.21
CA GLY A 142 2.83 11.51 16.21
C GLY A 142 3.37 10.91 17.52
N GLY A 143 2.97 11.49 18.64
CA GLY A 143 3.37 11.05 19.98
C GLY A 143 2.70 9.73 20.38
N SER A 144 3.38 8.86 21.12
CA SER A 144 2.78 7.63 21.63
C SER A 144 1.57 7.94 22.52
N GLU A 145 0.41 7.40 22.16
CA GLU A 145 -0.82 7.47 22.93
C GLU A 145 -0.75 6.70 24.26
N ARG A 146 0.27 5.84 24.43
CA ARG A 146 0.60 5.20 25.73
C ARG A 146 1.53 6.06 26.60
N GLY A 147 1.98 7.19 26.08
CA GLY A 147 2.88 8.11 26.74
C GLY A 147 4.36 7.72 26.62
N PRO A 148 5.27 8.67 26.92
CA PRO A 148 6.71 8.48 26.78
C PRO A 148 7.28 7.42 27.75
N ALA A 149 6.68 7.28 28.94
CA ALA A 149 7.09 6.30 29.94
C ALA A 149 6.90 4.86 29.44
N ALA A 150 5.70 4.54 28.96
CA ALA A 150 5.39 3.20 28.47
C ALA A 150 6.29 2.81 27.29
N ALA A 151 6.50 3.72 26.33
CA ALA A 151 7.41 3.48 25.21
C ALA A 151 8.85 3.22 25.68
N TRP A 152 9.35 4.00 26.66
CA TRP A 152 10.69 3.81 27.23
C TRP A 152 10.83 2.48 27.96
N TRP A 153 9.94 2.22 28.93
CA TRP A 153 10.03 1.05 29.79
C TRP A 153 9.84 -0.25 29.02
N ALA A 154 8.92 -0.29 28.04
CA ALA A 154 8.74 -1.44 27.15
C ALA A 154 10.02 -1.79 26.36
N GLY A 155 10.86 -0.79 26.08
CA GLY A 155 12.16 -0.98 25.44
C GLY A 155 13.18 -1.75 26.28
N LEU A 156 12.89 -2.01 27.56
CA LEU A 156 13.70 -2.84 28.46
C LEU A 156 13.17 -4.28 28.59
N PHE A 157 12.27 -4.69 27.70
CA PHE A 157 11.72 -6.05 27.63
C PHE A 157 11.97 -6.69 26.25
N THR A 158 11.77 -8.00 26.19
CA THR A 158 11.86 -8.80 24.94
C THR A 158 10.59 -9.60 24.65
N ALA A 159 9.77 -9.81 25.68
CA ALA A 159 8.48 -10.47 25.69
C ALA A 159 7.71 -10.03 26.95
N PRO A 160 6.39 -10.30 27.08
CA PRO A 160 5.63 -9.93 28.27
C PRO A 160 6.27 -10.53 29.53
N GLY A 161 6.56 -9.68 30.52
CA GLY A 161 7.22 -10.09 31.77
C GLY A 161 8.69 -10.51 31.65
N ARG A 162 9.28 -10.54 30.44
CA ARG A 162 10.68 -10.93 30.21
C ARG A 162 11.55 -9.70 29.92
N ALA A 163 12.11 -9.14 30.98
CA ALA A 163 13.07 -8.03 30.90
C ALA A 163 14.36 -8.44 30.16
N VAL A 164 15.07 -7.45 29.61
CA VAL A 164 16.46 -7.62 29.15
C VAL A 164 17.38 -7.97 30.33
N ALA A 165 18.59 -8.43 30.05
CA ALA A 165 19.58 -8.70 31.08
C ALA A 165 19.79 -7.46 31.99
N ALA A 166 19.94 -7.67 33.31
CA ALA A 166 20.08 -6.60 34.29
C ALA A 166 21.21 -5.61 33.95
N THR A 167 22.33 -6.10 33.42
CA THR A 167 23.45 -5.28 32.92
C THR A 167 23.02 -4.39 31.75
N SER A 168 22.22 -4.91 30.81
CA SER A 168 21.70 -4.13 29.69
C SER A 168 20.71 -3.07 30.16
N ALA A 169 19.80 -3.43 31.08
CA ALA A 169 18.87 -2.47 31.69
C ALA A 169 19.62 -1.35 32.44
N ALA A 170 20.63 -1.71 33.24
CA ALA A 170 21.45 -0.75 33.97
C ALA A 170 22.25 0.16 33.03
N THR A 171 22.88 -0.36 31.99
CA THR A 171 23.63 0.43 31.01
C THR A 171 22.74 1.42 30.25
N ARG A 172 21.52 1.00 29.84
CA ARG A 172 20.56 1.88 29.17
C ARG A 172 20.06 2.99 30.11
N LEU A 173 19.76 2.65 31.36
CA LEU A 173 19.36 3.63 32.37
C LEU A 173 20.50 4.57 32.73
N ALA A 174 21.75 4.09 32.79
CA ALA A 174 22.94 4.92 32.99
C ALA A 174 23.13 5.91 31.85
N ALA A 175 22.94 5.46 30.61
CA ALA A 175 22.99 6.30 29.43
C ALA A 175 21.92 7.39 29.47
N LEU A 176 20.66 7.06 29.81
CA LEU A 176 19.58 8.04 30.00
C LEU A 176 19.85 9.00 31.16
N ALA A 177 20.39 8.48 32.26
CA ALA A 177 20.77 9.26 33.42
C ALA A 177 22.05 10.07 33.18
N GLY A 178 22.78 9.90 32.06
CA GLY A 178 24.04 10.59 31.81
C GLY A 178 25.13 10.29 32.86
N VAL A 179 25.18 9.05 33.34
CA VAL A 179 26.21 8.57 34.30
C VAL A 179 26.93 7.35 33.74
N ALA A 180 28.16 7.09 34.22
CA ALA A 180 28.89 5.87 33.88
C ALA A 180 28.57 4.76 34.89
N ALA A 181 27.72 3.80 34.50
CA ALA A 181 27.42 2.61 35.30
C ALA A 181 26.95 1.45 34.40
N THR A 182 27.28 0.23 34.78
CA THR A 182 26.84 -1.01 34.09
C THR A 182 26.04 -1.93 35.00
N THR A 183 25.87 -1.57 36.28
CA THR A 183 25.14 -2.35 37.29
C THR A 183 24.17 -1.49 38.07
N VAL A 184 23.13 -2.11 38.62
CA VAL A 184 22.10 -1.45 39.43
C VAL A 184 22.69 -0.83 40.69
N ALA A 185 23.60 -1.54 41.37
CA ALA A 185 24.33 -0.99 42.51
C ALA A 185 25.24 0.18 42.12
N GLY A 186 25.86 0.13 40.94
CA GLY A 186 26.63 1.24 40.37
C GLY A 186 25.78 2.48 40.15
N LEU A 187 24.58 2.32 39.59
CA LEU A 187 23.60 3.40 39.43
C LEU A 187 23.19 3.98 40.79
N ALA A 188 22.93 3.12 41.77
CA ALA A 188 22.56 3.56 43.11
C ALA A 188 23.66 4.41 43.77
N ARG A 189 24.93 3.99 43.64
CA ARG A 189 26.13 4.74 44.12
C ARG A 189 26.35 6.03 43.36
N ALA A 190 26.04 6.07 42.06
CA ALA A 190 26.06 7.28 41.25
C ALA A 190 24.92 8.27 41.63
N GLY A 191 24.04 7.89 42.56
CA GLY A 191 22.93 8.72 43.02
C GLY A 191 21.73 8.72 42.08
N VAL A 192 21.61 7.73 41.18
CA VAL A 192 20.44 7.57 40.30
C VAL A 192 19.32 6.89 41.07
N ARG A 193 18.10 7.44 40.99
CA ARG A 193 16.87 6.85 41.51
C ARG A 193 15.74 6.96 40.50
N ILE A 194 14.71 6.12 40.64
CA ILE A 194 13.52 6.11 39.78
C ILE A 194 12.34 6.60 40.61
N LEU A 195 11.62 7.59 40.11
CA LEU A 195 10.34 8.04 40.66
C LEU A 195 9.25 7.76 39.62
N PRO A 196 8.46 6.69 39.80
CA PRO A 196 7.34 6.35 38.89
C PRO A 196 6.32 7.48 38.80
N ILE A 197 5.46 7.47 37.78
CA ILE A 197 4.33 8.39 37.66
C ILE A 197 3.42 8.25 38.89
N GLY A 198 3.10 7.01 39.29
CA GLY A 198 2.27 6.67 40.46
C GLY A 198 0.79 6.99 40.29
N ASP A 199 -0.06 6.42 41.16
CA ASP A 199 -1.49 6.69 41.20
C ASP A 199 -1.78 8.10 41.73
N ARG A 200 -2.48 8.93 40.94
CA ARG A 200 -3.15 10.12 41.45
C ARG A 200 -4.57 10.26 40.89
N PRO A 201 -5.53 10.74 41.71
CA PRO A 201 -6.81 11.22 41.22
C PRO A 201 -6.58 12.56 40.52
N SER A 202 -6.86 12.64 39.22
CA SER A 202 -7.04 13.93 38.56
C SER A 202 -8.38 14.51 39.03
N GLY A 203 -8.46 15.82 39.24
CA GLY A 203 -9.75 16.51 39.47
C GLY A 203 -10.68 16.49 38.25
N ASP A 204 -10.24 15.77 37.21
CA ASP A 204 -10.73 15.68 35.84
C ASP A 204 -10.99 14.22 35.42
N GLY A 205 -10.92 13.24 36.35
CA GLY A 205 -11.59 11.94 36.23
C GLY A 205 -10.87 10.77 35.55
N ALA A 206 -9.64 10.93 35.04
CA ALA A 206 -8.81 9.82 34.53
C ALA A 206 -7.29 10.07 34.70
N PRO A 207 -6.45 9.03 34.96
CA PRO A 207 -5.00 9.18 34.97
C PRO A 207 -4.46 9.62 33.60
N TRP A 208 -3.46 10.51 33.61
CA TRP A 208 -2.90 11.18 32.43
C TRP A 208 -2.31 10.19 31.41
N PHE A 209 -1.69 9.15 31.95
CA PHE A 209 -1.29 7.86 31.38
C PHE A 209 -1.30 6.87 32.55
N GLY A 210 -1.37 5.56 32.30
CA GLY A 210 -1.40 4.55 33.37
C GLY A 210 -0.15 4.57 34.26
N ASP A 211 -0.25 3.99 35.47
CA ASP A 211 0.91 3.81 36.35
C ASP A 211 2.00 2.99 35.65
N ASP A 212 3.21 3.57 35.60
CA ASP A 212 4.36 2.97 34.94
C ASP A 212 5.19 2.10 35.89
N ALA A 213 4.87 2.05 37.20
CA ALA A 213 5.60 1.22 38.15
C ALA A 213 5.61 -0.26 37.76
N ALA A 214 4.48 -0.77 37.24
CA ALA A 214 4.36 -2.14 36.74
C ALA A 214 5.17 -2.40 35.45
N LEU A 215 5.59 -1.35 34.75
CA LEU A 215 6.40 -1.43 33.52
C LEU A 215 7.90 -1.41 33.81
N ILE A 216 8.32 -1.10 35.04
CA ILE A 216 9.75 -1.05 35.39
C ILE A 216 10.30 -2.48 35.53
N PRO A 217 11.43 -2.82 34.86
CA PRO A 217 12.07 -4.12 35.02
C PRO A 217 12.33 -4.47 36.49
N PRO A 218 12.04 -5.71 36.95
CA PRO A 218 12.25 -6.11 38.34
C PRO A 218 13.70 -5.89 38.82
N SER A 219 14.69 -6.01 37.93
CA SER A 219 16.10 -5.75 38.25
C SER A 219 16.36 -4.30 38.68
N LEU A 220 15.52 -3.34 38.27
CA LEU A 220 15.65 -1.92 38.60
C LEU A 220 14.83 -1.52 39.84
N ALA A 221 14.03 -2.43 40.40
CA ALA A 221 13.21 -2.17 41.59
C ALA A 221 14.00 -1.56 42.77
N PRO A 222 15.27 -1.94 43.05
CA PRO A 222 16.05 -1.31 44.13
C PRO A 222 16.33 0.19 43.95
N LEU A 223 16.10 0.75 42.77
CA LEU A 223 16.27 2.17 42.50
C LEU A 223 14.98 2.98 42.69
N ILE A 224 13.83 2.32 42.85
CA ILE A 224 12.53 2.97 43.03
C ILE A 224 12.48 3.61 44.42
N VAL A 225 12.04 4.87 44.48
CA VAL A 225 11.93 5.65 45.73
C VAL A 225 10.61 6.40 45.80
N ASP A 226 10.20 6.74 47.02
CA ASP A 226 9.13 7.69 47.27
C ASP A 226 9.60 9.15 47.08
N GLY A 227 8.72 10.11 47.33
CA GLY A 227 9.04 11.52 47.16
C GLY A 227 10.14 12.06 48.10
N ALA A 228 10.27 11.50 49.30
CA ALA A 228 11.29 11.93 50.27
C ALA A 228 12.67 11.36 49.91
N GLY A 229 12.73 10.10 49.48
CA GLY A 229 13.94 9.47 48.96
C GLY A 229 14.41 10.09 47.64
N ALA A 230 13.47 10.53 46.79
CA ALA A 230 13.76 11.18 45.53
C ALA A 230 14.53 12.50 45.69
N ALA A 231 14.15 13.34 46.66
CA ALA A 231 14.78 14.64 46.88
C ALA A 231 16.27 14.58 47.31
N ARG A 232 16.75 13.40 47.73
CA ARG A 232 18.15 13.16 48.14
C ARG A 232 19.01 12.54 47.01
N ALA A 233 18.41 12.27 45.86
CA ALA A 233 19.12 11.69 44.70
C ALA A 233 20.00 12.74 44.00
N ARG A 234 20.96 12.29 43.18
CA ARG A 234 21.67 13.19 42.23
C ARG A 234 20.92 13.28 40.90
N VAL A 235 20.33 12.17 40.47
CA VAL A 235 19.53 12.09 39.25
C VAL A 235 18.25 11.32 39.54
N ILE A 236 17.10 11.89 39.17
CA ILE A 236 15.81 11.20 39.22
C ILE A 236 15.41 10.86 37.78
N VAL A 237 15.20 9.58 37.51
CA VAL A 237 14.52 9.12 36.31
C VAL A 237 13.02 9.15 36.54
N THR A 238 12.30 10.03 35.86
CA THR A 238 10.85 10.20 36.04
C THR A 238 10.17 10.78 34.80
N PHE A 239 8.98 10.27 34.50
CA PHE A 239 8.08 10.78 33.47
C PHE A 239 6.86 11.50 34.07
N ARG A 240 6.90 11.76 35.38
CA ARG A 240 5.83 12.45 36.10
C ARG A 240 5.78 13.93 35.64
N PRO A 241 4.58 14.52 35.45
CA PRO A 241 4.45 15.96 35.21
C PRO A 241 5.17 16.76 36.29
N TRP A 242 5.83 17.87 35.91
CA TRP A 242 6.48 18.78 36.84
C TRP A 242 5.55 19.19 37.98
N ALA A 243 4.32 19.63 37.65
CA ALA A 243 3.32 20.05 38.64
C ALA A 243 2.92 18.93 39.63
N ALA A 244 3.17 17.67 39.28
CA ALA A 244 2.87 16.51 40.12
C ALA A 244 4.10 15.97 40.88
N LEU A 245 5.30 16.51 40.65
CA LEU A 245 6.49 16.17 41.42
C LEU A 245 6.32 16.57 42.90
N PRO A 246 6.90 15.84 43.84
CA PRO A 246 6.95 16.25 45.24
C PRO A 246 7.58 17.66 45.37
N PRO A 247 7.06 18.55 46.23
CA PRO A 247 7.61 19.91 46.38
C PRO A 247 9.10 19.94 46.69
N ALA A 248 9.59 18.99 47.50
CA ALA A 248 11.01 18.84 47.81
C ALA A 248 11.86 18.52 46.57
N VAL A 249 11.33 17.74 45.62
CA VAL A 249 12.00 17.43 44.34
C VAL A 249 11.99 18.64 43.41
N GLN A 250 10.88 19.39 43.34
CA GLN A 250 10.80 20.62 42.55
C GLN A 250 11.83 21.65 43.02
N ALA A 251 11.91 21.87 44.35
CA ALA A 251 12.88 22.78 44.95
C ALA A 251 14.33 22.35 44.66
N ALA A 252 14.65 21.06 44.86
CA ALA A 252 15.99 20.54 44.59
C ALA A 252 16.37 20.59 43.10
N ALA A 253 15.42 20.40 42.20
CA ALA A 253 15.64 20.54 40.76
C ALA A 253 15.87 22.01 40.36
N ALA A 254 15.10 22.94 40.93
CA ALA A 254 15.23 24.37 40.67
C ALA A 254 16.60 24.93 41.08
N THR A 255 17.22 24.38 42.12
CA THR A 255 18.58 24.76 42.55
C THR A 255 19.69 23.94 41.88
N GLY A 256 19.35 22.98 41.02
CA GLY A 256 20.32 22.08 40.37
C GLY A 256 20.91 21.00 41.28
N ALA A 257 20.39 20.85 42.50
CA ALA A 257 20.82 19.80 43.42
C ALA A 257 20.40 18.39 42.95
N VAL A 258 19.28 18.33 42.20
CA VAL A 258 18.77 17.12 41.56
C VAL A 258 18.62 17.37 40.07
N ARG A 259 19.12 16.47 39.22
CA ARG A 259 18.82 16.47 37.79
C ARG A 259 17.65 15.55 37.45
N LEU A 260 16.74 16.01 36.61
CA LEU A 260 15.66 15.20 36.06
C LEU A 260 16.08 14.55 34.74
N ALA A 261 15.72 13.28 34.56
CA ALA A 261 15.91 12.52 33.33
C ALA A 261 14.62 11.76 32.97
N PRO A 262 14.04 11.91 31.77
CA PRO A 262 14.43 12.88 30.73
C PRO A 262 14.24 14.34 31.15
N ALA A 263 14.70 15.25 30.29
CA ALA A 263 14.44 16.67 30.42
C ALA A 263 12.91 16.95 30.42
N PRO A 264 12.37 17.75 31.35
CA PRO A 264 10.94 18.07 31.36
C PRO A 264 10.42 18.65 30.04
N ALA A 265 11.25 19.44 29.34
CA ALA A 265 10.95 19.99 28.02
C ALA A 265 10.59 18.90 26.99
N SER A 266 11.20 17.70 27.04
CA SER A 266 10.88 16.63 26.07
C SER A 266 9.54 15.95 26.34
N LEU A 267 8.95 16.18 27.52
CA LEU A 267 7.65 15.63 27.92
C LEU A 267 6.49 16.59 27.59
N VAL A 268 6.77 17.78 27.05
CA VAL A 268 5.77 18.82 26.79
C VAL A 268 4.56 18.31 25.98
N PHE A 269 4.81 17.47 24.97
CA PHE A 269 3.76 16.95 24.08
C PHE A 269 2.72 16.09 24.81
N ALA A 270 3.11 15.46 25.91
CA ALA A 270 2.22 14.67 26.74
C ALA A 270 1.19 15.54 27.48
N GLY A 271 1.48 16.83 27.70
CA GLY A 271 0.69 17.74 28.56
C GLY A 271 -0.40 18.56 27.88
N HIS A 272 -0.63 18.40 26.57
CA HIS A 272 -1.55 19.27 25.82
C HIS A 272 -3.02 19.09 26.25
N ARG A 273 -3.62 20.11 26.86
CA ARG A 273 -4.97 20.03 27.44
C ARG A 273 -6.10 19.85 26.40
N GLY A 274 -6.03 20.58 25.29
CA GLY A 274 -7.03 20.49 24.22
C GLY A 274 -7.16 19.08 23.62
N TYR A 275 -6.04 18.52 23.14
CA TYR A 275 -6.04 17.16 22.57
C TYR A 275 -6.39 16.05 23.56
N ARG A 276 -6.24 16.26 24.87
CA ARG A 276 -6.76 15.32 25.88
C ARG A 276 -8.27 15.32 25.98
N ARG A 277 -8.88 16.49 25.86
CA ARG A 277 -10.33 16.59 25.74
C ARG A 277 -10.80 15.87 24.48
N LEU A 278 -10.12 16.12 23.36
CA LEU A 278 -10.43 15.43 22.10
C LEU A 278 -10.23 13.92 22.21
N ALA A 279 -9.26 13.44 23.00
CA ALA A 279 -8.99 12.01 23.20
C ALA A 279 -10.15 11.23 23.85
N VAL A 280 -11.16 11.91 24.38
CA VAL A 280 -12.41 11.29 24.86
C VAL A 280 -13.32 10.89 23.69
N GLU A 281 -13.27 11.62 22.58
CA GLU A 281 -14.10 11.42 21.39
C GLU A 281 -13.32 10.76 20.24
N LEU A 282 -12.01 10.97 20.20
CA LEU A 282 -11.12 10.51 19.14
C LEU A 282 -9.92 9.74 19.71
N ASP A 283 -9.92 8.43 19.48
CA ASP A 283 -8.82 7.57 19.87
C ASP A 283 -7.49 8.08 19.31
N ALA A 284 -6.46 8.05 20.17
CA ALA A 284 -5.11 8.49 19.86
C ALA A 284 -4.96 9.97 19.44
N ALA A 285 -5.90 10.86 19.81
CA ALA A 285 -5.75 12.31 19.62
C ALA A 285 -4.45 12.88 20.25
N MET A 286 -3.90 12.21 21.27
CA MET A 286 -2.62 12.55 21.88
C MET A 286 -1.38 12.35 20.99
N GLN A 287 -1.55 11.83 19.77
CA GLN A 287 -0.51 11.82 18.75
C GLN A 287 -0.27 13.23 18.17
N LEU A 288 -1.33 14.05 18.05
CA LEU A 288 -1.34 15.34 17.34
C LEU A 288 -0.35 16.40 17.87
N PRO A 289 -0.14 16.58 19.19
CA PRO A 289 0.78 17.61 19.68
C PRO A 289 2.20 17.48 19.12
N LEU A 290 2.72 16.26 19.02
CA LEU A 290 4.05 16.01 18.46
C LEU A 290 4.03 16.13 16.94
N LEU A 291 3.01 15.58 16.27
CA LEU A 291 2.90 15.61 14.82
C LEU A 291 2.98 17.04 14.28
N ARG A 292 2.30 17.98 14.96
CA ARG A 292 2.27 19.40 14.59
C ARG A 292 3.58 20.16 14.81
N ALA A 293 4.50 19.60 15.59
CA ALA A 293 5.82 20.19 15.83
C ALA A 293 6.85 19.79 14.77
N LEU A 294 6.48 18.89 13.84
CA LEU A 294 7.35 18.34 12.82
C LEU A 294 7.00 18.88 11.43
N PRO A 295 7.99 19.11 10.56
CA PRO A 295 7.72 19.44 9.17
C PRO A 295 7.23 18.21 8.40
N GLU A 296 6.53 18.45 7.30
CA GLU A 296 6.26 17.43 6.28
C GLU A 296 7.56 17.03 5.54
N GLY A 297 7.55 15.89 4.85
CA GLY A 297 8.67 15.48 3.99
C GLY A 297 9.96 15.07 4.73
N LEU A 298 9.88 14.59 5.97
CA LEU A 298 11.06 14.05 6.66
C LEU A 298 11.67 12.87 5.89
N ALA A 299 12.99 12.86 5.76
CA ALA A 299 13.71 11.78 5.07
C ALA A 299 13.40 10.42 5.71
N GLY A 300 12.99 9.43 4.92
CA GLY A 300 12.80 8.04 5.37
C GLY A 300 11.49 7.72 6.09
N LEU A 301 10.84 8.67 6.77
CA LEU A 301 9.53 8.47 7.41
C LEU A 301 8.46 9.33 6.76
N ARG A 302 7.27 8.74 6.53
CA ARG A 302 6.09 9.54 6.16
C ARG A 302 5.59 10.30 7.39
N VAL A 303 5.32 11.60 7.23
CA VAL A 303 4.65 12.44 8.23
C VAL A 303 3.34 12.93 7.62
N PRO A 304 2.17 12.58 8.20
CA PRO A 304 0.91 13.04 7.66
C PRO A 304 0.73 14.57 7.74
N PRO A 305 0.19 15.20 6.67
CA PRO A 305 -0.23 16.59 6.73
C PRO A 305 -1.23 16.82 7.86
N SER A 306 -1.02 17.90 8.60
CA SER A 306 -1.92 18.33 9.67
C SER A 306 -1.84 19.84 9.87
N GLY A 307 -2.93 20.45 10.31
CA GLY A 307 -3.00 21.91 10.41
C GLY A 307 -4.33 22.42 10.91
N TRP A 308 -4.59 23.69 10.60
CA TRP A 308 -5.84 24.39 10.89
C TRP A 308 -6.40 25.01 9.62
N ILE A 309 -7.72 25.03 9.52
CA ILE A 309 -8.49 25.54 8.39
C ILE A 309 -9.35 26.70 8.90
N ASP A 310 -9.25 27.85 8.24
CA ASP A 310 -10.17 28.96 8.41
C ASP A 310 -11.23 28.94 7.29
N GLN A 311 -12.49 28.75 7.67
CA GLN A 311 -13.63 28.78 6.74
C GLN A 311 -14.55 29.95 7.05
N GLY A 312 -14.93 30.70 6.02
CA GLY A 312 -15.90 31.80 6.16
C GLY A 312 -15.40 33.05 6.89
N GLY A 313 -14.09 33.27 7.00
CA GLY A 313 -13.51 34.53 7.53
C GLY A 313 -13.57 34.66 9.06
N HIS A 314 -13.15 33.63 9.80
CA HIS A 314 -13.09 33.65 11.27
C HIS A 314 -12.31 34.86 11.82
N ALA A 315 -12.96 35.68 12.65
CA ALA A 315 -12.41 36.92 13.22
C ALA A 315 -11.86 36.78 14.66
N GLY A 316 -11.79 35.55 15.20
CA GLY A 316 -11.31 35.29 16.55
C GLY A 316 -9.77 35.21 16.66
N PRO A 317 -9.20 35.37 17.87
CA PRO A 317 -7.75 35.23 18.07
C PRO A 317 -7.30 33.78 17.83
N VAL A 318 -6.40 33.57 16.86
CA VAL A 318 -5.86 32.26 16.50
C VAL A 318 -4.69 31.91 17.45
N SER A 319 -4.96 31.12 18.50
CA SER A 319 -3.93 30.66 19.46
C SER A 319 -3.18 29.41 18.99
N HIS A 320 -3.71 28.73 17.97
CA HIS A 320 -3.23 27.41 17.58
C HIS A 320 -2.04 27.44 16.61
N GLY A 321 -1.65 28.59 16.07
CA GLY A 321 -0.57 28.75 15.08
C GLY A 321 -1.01 28.43 13.64
N GLY A 322 -0.24 28.89 12.64
CA GLY A 322 -0.53 28.64 11.22
C GLY A 322 -0.19 27.21 10.79
N GLY A 323 -0.95 26.68 9.83
CA GLY A 323 -0.68 25.42 9.15
C GLY A 323 -1.01 25.55 7.65
N PRO A 324 -0.80 24.49 6.84
CA PRO A 324 -1.18 24.51 5.44
C PRO A 324 -2.70 24.69 5.33
N THR A 325 -3.13 25.79 4.71
CA THR A 325 -4.53 26.06 4.35
C THR A 325 -4.91 25.40 3.03
N ARG A 326 -3.91 24.86 2.35
CA ARG A 326 -4.02 24.13 1.10
C ARG A 326 -3.47 22.72 1.28
N LEU A 327 -4.12 21.78 0.61
CA LEU A 327 -3.74 20.38 0.58
C LEU A 327 -3.55 19.97 -0.87
N ARG A 328 -2.54 19.15 -1.09
CA ARG A 328 -2.31 18.48 -2.37
C ARG A 328 -3.00 17.13 -2.36
N ARG A 329 -3.87 16.86 -3.32
CA ARG A 329 -4.44 15.52 -3.51
C ARG A 329 -3.44 14.65 -4.28
N PRO A 330 -2.89 13.57 -3.69
CA PRO A 330 -2.15 12.59 -4.46
C PRO A 330 -3.15 11.64 -5.15
N HIS A 331 -2.95 11.33 -6.43
CA HIS A 331 -3.75 10.35 -7.17
C HIS A 331 -2.88 9.34 -7.92
N ARG A 332 -3.38 8.11 -8.08
CA ARG A 332 -2.64 6.96 -8.67
C ARG A 332 -2.19 7.17 -10.12
N TRP A 333 -2.86 8.05 -10.86
CA TRP A 333 -2.58 8.40 -12.26
C TRP A 333 -1.66 9.62 -12.43
N GLN A 334 -0.98 10.07 -11.37
CA GLN A 334 -0.02 11.17 -11.49
C GLN A 334 1.16 10.79 -12.38
N ARG A 335 1.56 11.70 -13.27
CA ARG A 335 2.75 11.61 -14.14
C ARG A 335 4.04 11.86 -13.35
N VAL A 336 4.24 11.08 -12.29
CA VAL A 336 5.42 11.11 -11.44
C VAL A 336 5.94 9.69 -11.36
N ARG A 337 7.26 9.51 -11.50
CA ARG A 337 7.86 8.19 -11.31
C ARG A 337 7.53 7.68 -9.91
N ARG A 338 7.09 6.43 -9.80
CA ARG A 338 6.63 5.82 -8.54
C ARG A 338 7.68 5.81 -7.43
N ASP A 339 8.96 5.93 -7.74
CA ASP A 339 10.07 6.03 -6.79
C ASP A 339 10.50 7.48 -6.49
N ALA A 340 9.97 8.47 -7.20
CA ALA A 340 10.25 9.87 -6.90
C ALA A 340 9.61 10.27 -5.56
N ASP A 341 10.29 11.16 -4.84
CA ASP A 341 9.74 11.79 -3.66
C ASP A 341 8.57 12.68 -4.09
N ASP A 342 7.35 12.34 -3.65
CA ASP A 342 6.13 12.98 -4.14
C ASP A 342 6.15 14.49 -3.89
N HIS A 343 6.88 14.95 -2.87
CA HIS A 343 6.94 16.36 -2.50
C HIS A 343 7.60 17.25 -3.58
N ALA A 344 8.43 16.71 -4.47
CA ALA A 344 9.22 17.52 -5.42
C ALA A 344 8.49 17.88 -6.74
N ALA A 345 7.35 17.26 -7.07
CA ALA A 345 6.92 17.15 -8.47
C ALA A 345 5.56 17.74 -8.90
N LEU A 346 4.74 18.40 -8.06
CA LEU A 346 3.44 18.93 -8.53
C LEU A 346 3.12 20.35 -8.04
N ASP A 347 2.66 21.15 -9.00
CA ASP A 347 1.70 22.24 -8.81
C ASP A 347 0.30 21.63 -8.62
N TYR A 348 -0.47 22.07 -7.62
CA TYR A 348 -1.94 22.16 -7.50
C TYR A 348 -2.33 22.14 -6.01
N ASP A 349 -2.80 23.29 -5.53
CA ASP A 349 -3.03 23.63 -4.13
C ASP A 349 -4.53 23.88 -3.85
N ASP A 350 -5.31 22.82 -3.60
CA ASP A 350 -6.72 22.96 -3.22
C ASP A 350 -6.87 23.48 -1.79
N ALA A 351 -7.89 24.29 -1.53
CA ALA A 351 -8.26 24.59 -0.14
C ALA A 351 -8.58 23.28 0.58
N VAL A 352 -8.10 23.09 1.82
CA VAL A 352 -8.23 21.81 2.53
C VAL A 352 -9.68 21.31 2.57
N ALA A 353 -10.65 22.19 2.85
CA ALA A 353 -12.06 21.79 2.88
C ALA A 353 -12.56 21.26 1.52
N ASP A 354 -12.10 21.86 0.42
CA ASP A 354 -12.42 21.39 -0.92
C ASP A 354 -11.76 20.04 -1.18
N ALA A 355 -10.50 19.87 -0.73
CA ALA A 355 -9.78 18.61 -0.80
C ALA A 355 -10.52 17.46 -0.10
N LEU A 356 -11.08 17.73 1.07
CA LEU A 356 -11.78 16.74 1.88
C LEU A 356 -13.18 16.40 1.36
N PHE A 357 -13.98 17.39 0.94
CA PHE A 357 -15.43 17.20 0.79
C PHE A 357 -16.00 17.48 -0.60
N SER A 358 -15.29 18.19 -1.48
CA SER A 358 -15.90 18.69 -2.73
C SER A 358 -16.01 17.59 -3.78
N THR A 359 -17.23 17.33 -4.27
CA THR A 359 -17.51 16.43 -5.41
C THR A 359 -17.74 17.19 -6.72
N ASP A 360 -17.40 18.48 -6.76
CA ASP A 360 -17.54 19.31 -7.95
C ASP A 360 -16.62 18.77 -9.07
N PRO A 361 -17.15 18.49 -10.27
CA PRO A 361 -16.37 17.85 -11.33
C PRO A 361 -15.18 18.71 -11.79
N VAL A 362 -15.27 20.04 -11.73
CA VAL A 362 -14.14 20.93 -12.09
C VAL A 362 -13.00 20.77 -11.07
N ARG A 363 -13.33 20.62 -9.79
CA ARG A 363 -12.34 20.46 -8.71
C ARG A 363 -11.78 19.04 -8.63
N LEU A 364 -12.58 18.02 -8.92
CA LEU A 364 -12.12 16.63 -8.99
C LEU A 364 -11.22 16.37 -10.20
N GLY A 365 -11.36 17.16 -11.25
CA GLY A 365 -10.63 16.89 -12.49
C GLY A 365 -11.00 15.52 -13.06
N LEU A 366 -10.02 14.84 -13.65
CA LEU A 366 -10.18 13.50 -14.21
C LEU A 366 -9.94 12.36 -13.23
N TYR A 367 -9.21 12.62 -12.13
CA TYR A 367 -8.61 11.54 -11.35
C TYR A 367 -8.73 11.71 -9.83
N ASP A 368 -9.11 12.89 -9.34
CA ASP A 368 -9.22 13.11 -7.90
C ASP A 368 -10.60 12.71 -7.36
N LYS A 369 -10.61 12.32 -6.09
CA LYS A 369 -11.83 12.19 -5.28
C LYS A 369 -11.68 12.93 -3.96
N PRO A 370 -12.79 13.25 -3.28
CA PRO A 370 -12.69 13.82 -1.95
C PRO A 370 -12.09 12.79 -0.99
N ILE A 371 -11.19 13.23 -0.12
CA ILE A 371 -10.42 12.34 0.76
C ILE A 371 -10.86 12.40 2.24
N ALA A 372 -12.10 12.80 2.51
CA ALA A 372 -12.64 12.88 3.88
C ALA A 372 -12.50 11.58 4.68
N ARG A 373 -12.59 10.40 4.04
CA ARG A 373 -12.36 9.09 4.68
C ARG A 373 -10.93 8.90 5.18
N ASN A 374 -9.97 9.65 4.64
CA ASN A 374 -8.58 9.69 5.08
C ASN A 374 -8.25 10.95 5.90
N ALA A 375 -9.24 11.57 6.54
CA ALA A 375 -9.04 12.75 7.37
C ALA A 375 -9.76 12.67 8.71
N GLN A 376 -9.24 13.39 9.69
CA GLN A 376 -9.91 13.64 10.96
C GLN A 376 -10.01 15.15 11.16
N VAL A 377 -11.16 15.64 11.59
CA VAL A 377 -11.47 17.06 11.72
C VAL A 377 -12.08 17.34 13.09
N TRP A 378 -11.66 18.44 13.73
CA TRP A 378 -12.17 18.89 15.02
C TRP A 378 -12.31 20.42 15.06
N THR A 379 -13.10 20.93 15.99
CA THR A 379 -13.29 22.37 16.23
C THR A 379 -12.14 23.00 17.02
N SER A 380 -12.04 24.33 17.04
CA SER A 380 -11.05 25.07 17.87
C SER A 380 -11.13 24.80 19.37
N ASP A 381 -12.29 24.39 19.89
CA ASP A 381 -12.48 23.97 21.28
C ASP A 381 -12.27 22.46 21.52
N TYR A 382 -11.69 21.76 20.52
CA TYR A 382 -11.28 20.37 20.55
C TYR A 382 -12.45 19.36 20.65
N ARG A 383 -13.53 19.60 19.89
CA ARG A 383 -14.64 18.66 19.67
C ARG A 383 -14.53 17.97 18.33
N LEU A 384 -14.80 16.66 18.28
CA LEU A 384 -14.72 15.89 17.05
C LEU A 384 -15.83 16.32 16.07
N VAL A 385 -15.44 16.57 14.83
CA VAL A 385 -16.36 16.83 13.70
C VAL A 385 -16.41 15.62 12.77
N LEU A 386 -15.27 15.00 12.51
CA LEU A 386 -15.15 13.84 11.63
C LEU A 386 -14.03 12.92 12.09
N ASP A 387 -14.33 11.62 12.22
CA ASP A 387 -13.35 10.54 12.20
C ASP A 387 -13.48 9.75 10.89
N GLY A 388 -12.79 10.21 9.84
CA GLY A 388 -12.95 9.72 8.47
C GLY A 388 -12.84 8.20 8.31
N PRO A 389 -11.81 7.53 8.88
CA PRO A 389 -11.63 6.08 8.74
C PRO A 389 -12.84 5.25 9.21
N THR A 390 -13.61 5.75 10.18
CA THR A 390 -14.79 5.07 10.74
C THR A 390 -16.11 5.67 10.24
N ALA A 391 -16.08 6.84 9.60
CA ALA A 391 -17.27 7.59 9.17
C ALA A 391 -18.00 6.96 7.98
N ASP A 392 -19.31 6.78 8.10
CA ASP A 392 -20.15 6.47 6.94
C ASP A 392 -20.45 7.73 6.09
N ARG A 393 -21.17 7.53 4.98
CA ARG A 393 -21.61 8.60 4.08
C ARG A 393 -22.42 9.69 4.79
N ALA A 394 -23.23 9.35 5.80
CA ALA A 394 -24.03 10.32 6.53
C ALA A 394 -23.17 11.21 7.44
N ALA A 395 -22.19 10.62 8.13
CA ALA A 395 -21.21 11.33 8.93
C ALA A 395 -20.34 12.26 8.08
N ILE A 396 -19.87 11.82 6.91
CA ILE A 396 -19.12 12.66 5.97
C ILE A 396 -19.97 13.86 5.51
N ALA A 397 -21.23 13.64 5.14
CA ALA A 397 -22.12 14.72 4.72
C ALA A 397 -22.42 15.71 5.86
N ALA A 398 -22.52 15.23 7.10
CA ALA A 398 -22.71 16.09 8.28
C ALA A 398 -21.46 16.95 8.58
N ALA A 399 -20.27 16.35 8.48
CA ALA A 399 -19.01 17.06 8.61
C ALA A 399 -18.85 18.12 7.51
N ALA A 400 -19.16 17.78 6.26
CA ALA A 400 -19.13 18.72 5.13
C ALA A 400 -20.02 19.95 5.41
N ARG A 401 -21.28 19.74 5.83
CA ARG A 401 -22.20 20.84 6.19
C ARG A 401 -21.65 21.70 7.34
N THR A 402 -21.04 21.07 8.34
CA THR A 402 -20.46 21.78 9.49
C THR A 402 -19.31 22.69 9.05
N VAL A 403 -18.38 22.15 8.25
CA VAL A 403 -17.22 22.90 7.76
C VAL A 403 -17.64 24.02 6.78
N SER A 404 -18.60 23.75 5.90
CA SER A 404 -19.16 24.77 4.98
C SER A 404 -19.93 25.88 5.71
N GLY A 405 -20.38 25.65 6.95
CA GLY A 405 -21.03 26.66 7.80
C GLY A 405 -20.09 27.75 8.33
N GLY A 406 -18.77 27.58 8.14
CA GLY A 406 -17.74 28.50 8.63
C GLY A 406 -17.22 28.14 10.03
N GLY A 407 -16.01 28.61 10.36
CA GLY A 407 -15.35 28.33 11.63
C GLY A 407 -13.84 28.11 11.50
N HIS A 408 -13.23 27.75 12.63
CA HIS A 408 -11.81 27.38 12.72
C HIS A 408 -11.69 25.89 13.11
N PHE A 409 -11.12 25.09 12.22
CA PHE A 409 -11.11 23.63 12.36
C PHE A 409 -9.69 23.10 12.30
N GLY A 410 -9.33 22.21 13.23
CA GLY A 410 -8.09 21.45 13.13
C GLY A 410 -8.31 20.21 12.27
N TYR A 411 -7.27 19.78 11.56
CA TYR A 411 -7.32 18.57 10.76
C TYR A 411 -6.01 17.79 10.80
N ARG A 412 -6.09 16.48 10.55
CA ARG A 412 -4.97 15.67 10.08
C ARG A 412 -5.43 14.73 8.97
N LEU A 413 -4.56 14.47 8.00
CA LEU A 413 -4.71 13.26 7.19
C LEU A 413 -4.38 12.04 8.05
N ALA A 414 -5.27 11.05 8.00
CA ALA A 414 -5.23 9.83 8.78
C ALA A 414 -5.26 8.62 7.82
N TRP A 415 -4.10 8.01 7.62
CA TRP A 415 -4.01 6.70 6.97
C TRP A 415 -4.02 5.62 8.05
N PRO A 416 -4.93 4.62 7.96
CA PRO A 416 -5.06 3.59 8.96
C PRO A 416 -3.75 2.84 9.25
N ALA A 417 -3.54 2.48 10.51
CA ALA A 417 -2.40 1.67 10.94
C ALA A 417 -2.46 0.27 10.33
N MET A 418 -1.29 -0.37 10.17
CA MET A 418 -1.19 -1.72 9.61
C MET A 418 -1.97 -2.72 10.47
N MET A 419 -2.50 -3.75 9.82
CA MET A 419 -3.35 -4.73 10.50
C MET A 419 -2.72 -6.12 10.51
N VAL A 420 -2.93 -6.83 11.62
CA VAL A 420 -2.77 -8.29 11.73
C VAL A 420 -4.13 -8.86 12.09
N GLY A 421 -4.79 -9.50 11.12
CA GLY A 421 -6.18 -9.92 11.27
C GLY A 421 -7.08 -8.71 11.55
N ALA A 422 -7.81 -8.76 12.66
CA ALA A 422 -8.73 -7.69 13.07
C ALA A 422 -8.07 -6.59 13.93
N ARG A 423 -6.76 -6.65 14.18
CA ARG A 423 -6.07 -5.73 15.09
C ARG A 423 -5.19 -4.74 14.37
N SER A 424 -5.32 -3.46 14.73
CA SER A 424 -4.40 -2.39 14.34
C SER A 424 -3.11 -2.49 15.15
N VAL A 425 -1.96 -2.36 14.50
CA VAL A 425 -0.65 -2.49 15.14
C VAL A 425 0.09 -1.17 15.08
N VAL A 426 0.38 -0.60 16.26
CA VAL A 426 1.19 0.61 16.40
C VAL A 426 2.46 0.29 17.18
N TRP A 427 3.59 0.73 16.68
CA TRP A 427 4.88 0.65 17.35
C TRP A 427 5.09 1.89 18.23
N HIS A 428 5.04 1.69 19.55
CA HIS A 428 5.37 2.73 20.52
C HIS A 428 6.85 2.68 20.84
N ARG A 429 7.60 3.62 20.29
CA ARG A 429 9.05 3.60 20.32
C ARG A 429 9.62 4.82 21.02
N PRO A 430 10.57 4.67 21.96
CA PRO A 430 11.26 5.82 22.53
C PRO A 430 12.30 6.36 21.55
N LEU A 431 12.24 7.65 21.24
CA LEU A 431 13.31 8.39 20.60
C LEU A 431 14.09 9.13 21.68
N VAL A 432 15.37 8.77 21.85
CA VAL A 432 16.27 9.39 22.82
C VAL A 432 17.38 10.15 22.12
N PHE A 433 17.64 11.40 22.51
CA PHE A 433 18.73 12.19 21.95
C PHE A 433 19.20 13.26 22.95
N ALA A 434 20.41 13.77 22.74
CA ALA A 434 20.94 14.89 23.54
C ALA A 434 20.34 16.21 23.07
N LEU A 435 19.98 17.09 24.01
CA LEU A 435 19.55 18.45 23.72
C LEU A 435 20.77 19.33 23.42
N THR A 436 21.40 19.08 22.28
CA THR A 436 22.54 19.83 21.75
C THR A 436 22.33 20.14 20.28
N ASP A 437 23.04 21.13 19.75
CA ASP A 437 23.11 21.34 18.30
C ASP A 437 23.65 20.08 17.61
N GLY A 438 23.06 19.70 16.47
CA GLY A 438 23.41 18.47 15.77
C GLY A 438 22.96 17.17 16.47
N ALA A 439 21.89 17.24 17.27
CA ALA A 439 21.35 16.09 17.99
C ALA A 439 21.17 14.84 17.10
N ALA A 440 21.80 13.74 17.52
CA ALA A 440 21.64 12.43 16.91
C ALA A 440 20.85 11.49 17.85
N PRO A 441 20.00 10.60 17.30
CA PRO A 441 19.36 9.56 18.07
C PRO A 441 20.37 8.66 18.80
N ARG A 442 20.01 8.22 20.00
CA ARG A 442 20.71 7.20 20.78
C ARG A 442 19.84 5.94 20.83
N GLU A 443 20.42 4.82 20.44
CA GLU A 443 19.76 3.51 20.50
C GLU A 443 19.75 2.97 21.94
N LEU A 444 18.83 3.47 22.77
CA LEU A 444 18.70 3.06 24.17
C LEU A 444 17.53 2.11 24.44
N GLY A 445 16.75 1.77 23.41
CA GLY A 445 15.62 0.85 23.48
C GLY A 445 14.71 1.03 22.28
N ASP A 446 13.97 -0.02 21.94
CA ASP A 446 13.09 -0.01 20.77
C ASP A 446 11.60 -0.03 21.11
N GLY A 447 11.23 0.00 22.38
CA GLY A 447 9.81 -0.05 22.79
C GLY A 447 9.11 -1.35 22.39
N SER A 448 7.80 -1.28 22.15
CA SER A 448 6.97 -2.43 21.78
C SER A 448 5.94 -2.06 20.72
N LEU A 449 5.59 -3.02 19.87
CA LEU A 449 4.42 -2.96 19.00
C LEU A 449 3.21 -3.47 19.78
N VAL A 450 2.08 -2.78 19.65
CA VAL A 450 0.84 -3.12 20.34
C VAL A 450 -0.25 -3.32 19.32
N ALA A 451 -0.83 -4.52 19.32
CA ALA A 451 -1.95 -4.91 18.48
C ALA A 451 -3.27 -4.77 19.25
N THR A 452 -4.10 -3.81 18.84
CA THR A 452 -5.36 -3.44 19.51
C THR A 452 -6.57 -3.73 18.64
N ALA A 453 -7.69 -4.09 19.28
CA ALA A 453 -9.01 -4.17 18.66
C ALA A 453 -10.09 -3.84 19.72
N PRO A 454 -11.23 -3.24 19.34
CA PRO A 454 -12.31 -2.93 20.27
C PRO A 454 -12.77 -4.17 21.06
N GLY A 455 -12.93 -4.00 22.38
CA GLY A 455 -13.40 -5.06 23.28
C GLY A 455 -12.42 -6.23 23.50
N ARG A 456 -11.19 -6.18 22.96
CA ARG A 456 -10.18 -7.24 23.09
C ARG A 456 -8.95 -6.73 23.86
N PRO A 457 -8.35 -7.55 24.76
CA PRO A 457 -7.10 -7.17 25.41
C PRO A 457 -5.97 -6.90 24.40
N PRO A 458 -5.11 -5.89 24.61
CA PRO A 458 -4.00 -5.61 23.71
C PRO A 458 -2.97 -6.75 23.71
N ILE A 459 -2.35 -6.99 22.56
CA ILE A 459 -1.24 -7.94 22.41
C ILE A 459 0.05 -7.16 22.16
N GLU A 460 1.08 -7.42 22.97
CA GLU A 460 2.38 -6.76 22.82
C GLU A 460 3.37 -7.68 22.09
N LEU A 461 4.12 -7.08 21.16
CA LEU A 461 5.20 -7.69 20.40
C LEU A 461 6.42 -6.78 20.47
N TRP A 462 7.61 -7.33 20.27
CA TRP A 462 8.87 -6.59 20.36
C TRP A 462 9.63 -6.67 19.05
N PRO A 463 10.21 -5.56 18.58
CA PRO A 463 10.95 -5.55 17.34
C PRO A 463 12.20 -6.44 17.42
N ARG A 464 12.55 -7.03 16.30
CA ARG A 464 13.75 -7.84 16.05
C ARG A 464 14.36 -7.33 14.76
N ALA A 465 15.56 -6.78 14.84
CA ALA A 465 16.29 -6.44 13.63
C ALA A 465 16.54 -7.70 12.79
N ASP A 466 16.32 -7.63 11.49
CA ASP A 466 16.65 -8.72 10.60
C ASP A 466 18.18 -8.85 10.49
N GLU A 467 18.71 -9.86 11.18
CA GLU A 467 20.14 -10.17 11.25
C GLU A 467 20.61 -11.08 10.11
N ARG A 468 19.73 -11.47 9.17
CA ARG A 468 20.12 -12.36 8.07
C ARG A 468 21.28 -11.72 7.27
N PRO A 469 22.47 -12.33 7.22
CA PRO A 469 23.68 -11.66 6.71
C PRO A 469 23.57 -11.18 5.28
N ALA A 470 22.89 -11.93 4.41
CA ALA A 470 22.71 -11.56 3.00
C ALA A 470 21.87 -10.28 2.86
N TRP A 471 20.81 -10.11 3.66
CA TRP A 471 19.92 -8.96 3.57
C TRP A 471 20.58 -7.67 4.06
N ARG A 472 21.38 -7.74 5.14
CA ARG A 472 22.22 -6.61 5.57
C ARG A 472 23.33 -6.27 4.57
N ALA A 473 23.92 -7.29 3.95
CA ALA A 473 24.96 -7.13 2.94
C ALA A 473 24.45 -6.41 1.67
N ILE A 474 23.17 -6.58 1.31
CA ILE A 474 22.55 -5.83 0.20
C ILE A 474 22.61 -4.33 0.48
N GLU A 475 22.10 -3.90 1.64
CA GLU A 475 21.94 -2.49 1.97
C GLU A 475 23.28 -1.76 2.19
N ARG A 476 24.26 -2.45 2.78
CA ARG A 476 25.60 -1.90 3.01
C ARG A 476 26.52 -2.02 1.80
N GLY A 477 26.48 -3.16 1.11
CA GLY A 477 27.41 -3.48 0.02
C GLY A 477 27.13 -2.73 -1.27
N PHE A 478 25.86 -2.38 -1.52
CA PHE A 478 25.39 -1.68 -2.72
C PHE A 478 24.75 -0.33 -2.37
N ALA A 479 25.29 0.37 -1.38
CA ALA A 479 24.65 1.56 -0.82
C ALA A 479 24.44 2.66 -1.88
N ASP A 480 25.40 2.79 -2.80
CA ASP A 480 25.48 3.84 -3.83
C ASP A 480 25.01 3.39 -5.21
N HIS A 481 24.54 2.14 -5.35
CA HIS A 481 24.06 1.59 -6.63
C HIS A 481 22.63 1.04 -6.50
N HIS A 482 21.65 1.91 -6.70
CA HIS A 482 20.24 1.61 -6.49
C HIS A 482 19.72 0.40 -7.30
N GLU A 483 20.05 0.30 -8.59
CA GLU A 483 19.56 -0.81 -9.45
C GLU A 483 20.11 -2.17 -9.00
N ALA A 484 21.43 -2.31 -8.87
CA ALA A 484 22.08 -3.52 -8.39
C ALA A 484 21.51 -3.99 -7.04
N ARG A 485 21.24 -3.05 -6.11
CA ARG A 485 20.60 -3.35 -4.83
C ARG A 485 19.21 -3.97 -5.01
N TYR A 486 18.38 -3.39 -5.89
CA TYR A 486 17.05 -3.92 -6.19
C TYR A 486 17.12 -5.28 -6.88
N ASP A 487 18.02 -5.47 -7.83
CA ASP A 487 18.24 -6.72 -8.54
C ASP A 487 18.62 -7.86 -7.62
N VAL A 488 19.62 -7.64 -6.75
CA VAL A 488 20.03 -8.63 -5.76
C VAL A 488 18.86 -9.01 -4.85
N ARG A 489 18.07 -8.02 -4.43
CA ARG A 489 16.89 -8.26 -3.60
C ARG A 489 15.82 -9.07 -4.34
N LYS A 490 15.50 -8.72 -5.59
CA LYS A 490 14.53 -9.43 -6.43
C LYS A 490 14.90 -10.92 -6.54
N LEU A 491 16.18 -11.24 -6.74
CA LEU A 491 16.67 -12.61 -6.81
C LEU A 491 16.50 -13.38 -5.49
N LEU A 492 16.91 -12.79 -4.37
CA LEU A 492 16.84 -13.45 -3.07
C LEU A 492 15.39 -13.61 -2.58
N ASP A 493 14.54 -12.61 -2.82
CA ASP A 493 13.11 -12.66 -2.52
C ASP A 493 12.39 -13.72 -3.37
N ALA A 494 12.61 -13.73 -4.68
CA ALA A 494 12.04 -14.75 -5.56
C ALA A 494 12.50 -16.16 -5.19
N ARG A 495 13.78 -16.34 -4.84
CA ARG A 495 14.31 -17.63 -4.34
C ARG A 495 13.63 -18.07 -3.05
N ALA A 496 13.39 -17.15 -2.13
CA ALA A 496 12.72 -17.44 -0.87
C ALA A 496 11.26 -17.85 -1.12
N ARG A 497 10.54 -17.09 -1.95
CA ARG A 497 9.13 -17.32 -2.28
C ARG A 497 8.89 -18.61 -3.06
N LEU A 498 9.77 -18.95 -4.00
CA LEU A 498 9.63 -20.17 -4.81
C LEU A 498 10.11 -21.44 -4.10
N GLY A 499 10.80 -21.33 -2.95
CA GLY A 499 11.33 -22.47 -2.20
C GLY A 499 12.49 -23.21 -2.89
N ALA A 500 12.77 -22.98 -4.17
CA ALA A 500 13.80 -23.67 -4.96
C ALA A 500 14.73 -22.69 -5.73
N PRO A 501 15.96 -23.10 -6.11
CA PRO A 501 16.84 -22.31 -6.96
C PRO A 501 16.16 -21.81 -8.24
N LEU A 502 16.42 -20.55 -8.59
CA LEU A 502 15.86 -19.90 -9.77
C LEU A 502 16.47 -20.45 -11.05
N ALA A 503 15.65 -20.68 -12.08
CA ALA A 503 16.17 -20.92 -13.42
C ALA A 503 16.99 -19.69 -13.91
N PRO A 504 18.12 -19.86 -14.62
CA PRO A 504 18.91 -18.73 -15.11
C PRO A 504 18.11 -17.75 -15.97
N SER A 505 17.17 -18.24 -16.77
CA SER A 505 16.27 -17.44 -17.59
C SER A 505 15.33 -16.59 -16.75
N LEU A 506 14.78 -17.13 -15.66
CA LEU A 506 13.93 -16.39 -14.72
C LEU A 506 14.75 -15.36 -13.94
N ALA A 507 15.94 -15.74 -13.47
CA ALA A 507 16.87 -14.80 -12.82
C ALA A 507 17.22 -13.63 -13.74
N THR A 508 17.39 -13.87 -15.04
CA THR A 508 17.61 -12.82 -16.05
C THR A 508 16.44 -11.84 -16.14
N ARG A 509 15.20 -12.29 -15.93
CA ARG A 509 14.01 -11.41 -15.96
C ARG A 509 13.76 -10.64 -14.67
N LEU A 510 14.41 -11.04 -13.59
CA LEU A 510 14.36 -10.35 -12.30
C LEU A 510 15.38 -9.21 -12.20
N VAL A 511 16.34 -9.10 -13.10
CA VAL A 511 17.44 -8.12 -13.00
C VAL A 511 17.41 -7.09 -14.13
N SER A 512 17.91 -5.89 -13.85
CA SER A 512 18.20 -4.84 -14.82
C SER A 512 19.41 -5.25 -15.67
N ALA A 513 19.20 -6.20 -16.58
CA ALA A 513 20.17 -6.63 -17.58
C ALA A 513 19.93 -5.89 -18.91
N ASP A 514 21.01 -5.57 -19.64
CA ASP A 514 20.91 -5.17 -21.05
C ASP A 514 20.03 -6.17 -21.81
N ARG A 515 19.32 -5.74 -22.86
CA ARG A 515 18.34 -6.55 -23.62
C ARG A 515 18.82 -7.97 -23.97
N ASP A 516 20.13 -8.11 -24.24
CA ASP A 516 20.79 -9.35 -24.64
C ASP A 516 21.62 -10.02 -23.53
N ALA A 517 21.71 -9.41 -22.35
CA ALA A 517 22.55 -9.89 -21.28
C ALA A 517 21.95 -11.13 -20.62
N ARG A 518 22.60 -12.26 -20.86
CA ARG A 518 22.39 -13.51 -20.11
C ARG A 518 22.70 -13.28 -18.64
N TRP A 519 22.04 -14.03 -17.75
CA TRP A 519 22.36 -14.15 -16.33
C TRP A 519 23.87 -14.09 -16.02
N SER A 520 24.67 -14.86 -16.76
CA SER A 520 26.13 -14.95 -16.56
C SER A 520 26.87 -13.62 -16.81
N THR A 521 26.40 -12.79 -17.74
CA THR A 521 26.98 -11.47 -18.02
C THR A 521 26.66 -10.49 -16.91
N TRP A 522 25.40 -10.41 -16.47
CA TRP A 522 25.00 -9.57 -15.35
C TRP A 522 25.74 -9.98 -14.07
N ARG A 523 25.79 -11.28 -13.76
CA ARG A 523 26.47 -11.81 -12.58
C ARG A 523 27.97 -11.52 -12.53
N ARG A 524 28.67 -11.48 -13.68
CA ARG A 524 30.09 -11.09 -13.77
C ARG A 524 30.31 -9.61 -13.46
N ARG A 525 29.38 -8.73 -13.85
CA ARG A 525 29.49 -7.28 -13.63
C ARG A 525 29.14 -6.87 -12.19
N LEU A 526 28.24 -7.62 -11.54
CA LEU A 526 27.72 -7.30 -10.21
C LEU A 526 28.77 -6.92 -9.14
N PRO A 527 29.92 -7.62 -8.99
CA PRO A 527 30.93 -7.22 -8.00
C PRO A 527 31.47 -5.80 -8.21
N GLY A 528 31.52 -5.31 -9.46
CA GLY A 528 31.94 -3.94 -9.79
C GLY A 528 30.93 -2.87 -9.39
N HIS A 529 29.68 -3.24 -9.11
CA HIS A 529 28.63 -2.34 -8.61
C HIS A 529 28.61 -2.22 -7.08
N ALA A 530 29.41 -3.00 -6.36
CA ALA A 530 29.48 -2.95 -4.90
C ALA A 530 30.34 -1.76 -4.46
N SER A 531 29.74 -0.76 -3.81
CA SER A 531 30.50 0.34 -3.21
C SER A 531 31.31 -0.07 -1.99
N ALA A 532 30.94 -1.18 -1.34
CA ALA A 532 31.71 -1.82 -0.27
C ALA A 532 31.86 -3.34 -0.52
N PRO A 533 32.87 -3.78 -1.29
CA PRO A 533 33.01 -5.18 -1.73
C PRO A 533 33.03 -6.21 -0.59
N ARG A 534 33.72 -5.91 0.52
CA ARG A 534 33.74 -6.80 1.71
C ARG A 534 32.36 -6.93 2.35
N ALA A 535 31.60 -5.83 2.41
CA ALA A 535 30.25 -5.82 2.95
C ALA A 535 29.24 -6.51 2.02
N ALA A 536 29.46 -6.47 0.70
CA ALA A 536 28.63 -7.14 -0.30
C ALA A 536 28.82 -8.67 -0.36
N ALA A 537 29.96 -9.19 0.10
CA ALA A 537 30.34 -10.60 -0.07
C ALA A 537 29.29 -11.64 0.41
N PRO A 538 28.60 -11.46 1.56
CA PRO A 538 27.53 -12.37 1.95
C PRO A 538 26.35 -12.40 0.98
N ALA A 539 25.97 -11.26 0.41
CA ALA A 539 24.90 -11.17 -0.58
C ALA A 539 25.31 -11.88 -1.88
N LEU A 540 26.55 -11.65 -2.35
CA LEU A 540 27.08 -12.32 -3.55
C LEU A 540 27.06 -13.86 -3.41
N ARG A 541 27.49 -14.39 -2.27
CA ARG A 541 27.43 -15.85 -1.99
C ARG A 541 26.00 -16.39 -1.88
N ALA A 542 25.05 -15.56 -1.42
CA ALA A 542 23.65 -15.96 -1.37
C ALA A 542 23.06 -16.06 -2.79
N ILE A 543 23.41 -15.13 -3.68
CA ILE A 543 23.01 -15.13 -5.09
C ILE A 543 23.52 -16.38 -5.81
N ASP A 544 24.78 -16.76 -5.59
CA ASP A 544 25.37 -17.96 -6.22
C ASP A 544 24.62 -19.25 -5.89
N ARG A 545 23.94 -19.29 -4.73
CA ARG A 545 23.07 -20.39 -4.31
C ARG A 545 21.60 -20.19 -4.69
N ALA A 546 21.22 -18.97 -5.06
CA ALA A 546 19.85 -18.62 -5.38
C ALA A 546 19.49 -19.00 -6.82
N VAL A 547 20.46 -19.10 -7.73
CA VAL A 547 20.23 -19.41 -9.15
C VAL A 547 20.84 -20.77 -9.47
N ALA A 548 20.08 -21.62 -10.16
CA ALA A 548 20.53 -22.93 -10.63
C ALA A 548 21.61 -22.81 -11.72
N GLU A 549 22.40 -23.87 -11.91
CA GLU A 549 23.44 -23.90 -12.96
C GLU A 549 22.86 -24.06 -14.37
N ARG A 550 21.69 -24.70 -14.50
CA ARG A 550 21.07 -25.09 -15.77
C ARG A 550 19.61 -24.69 -15.83
N GLU A 551 19.12 -24.48 -17.05
CA GLU A 551 17.68 -24.30 -17.29
C GLU A 551 16.91 -25.59 -16.98
N PRO A 552 15.69 -25.48 -16.45
CA PRO A 552 14.78 -26.62 -16.41
C PRO A 552 14.41 -27.07 -17.84
N PRO A 553 13.94 -28.33 -18.01
CA PRO A 553 13.45 -28.82 -19.28
C PRO A 553 12.40 -27.89 -19.90
N ALA A 554 12.45 -27.75 -21.23
CA ALA A 554 11.47 -26.96 -21.95
C ALA A 554 10.07 -27.57 -21.78
N VAL A 555 9.12 -26.73 -21.38
CA VAL A 555 7.72 -27.16 -21.31
C VAL A 555 7.11 -27.18 -22.72
N ALA A 556 6.37 -28.24 -23.02
CA ALA A 556 5.64 -28.38 -24.27
C ALA A 556 4.44 -27.43 -24.31
N ALA A 557 4.22 -26.77 -25.44
CA ALA A 557 3.11 -25.86 -25.61
C ALA A 557 1.79 -26.61 -25.85
N ALA A 558 0.72 -26.19 -25.18
CA ALA A 558 -0.60 -26.79 -25.29
C ALA A 558 -1.48 -26.12 -26.36
N THR A 559 -1.32 -24.81 -26.56
CA THR A 559 -2.26 -23.98 -27.33
C THR A 559 -1.64 -23.26 -28.53
N PHE A 560 -0.31 -23.13 -28.59
CA PHE A 560 0.35 -22.37 -29.67
C PHE A 560 0.10 -22.89 -31.09
N ALA A 561 -0.31 -24.14 -31.26
CA ALA A 561 -0.75 -24.63 -32.56
C ALA A 561 -1.99 -23.87 -33.10
N ALA A 562 -2.86 -23.39 -32.22
CA ALA A 562 -4.04 -22.60 -32.56
C ALA A 562 -3.76 -21.08 -32.56
N THR A 563 -2.89 -20.61 -31.66
CA THR A 563 -2.68 -19.17 -31.41
C THR A 563 -1.48 -18.56 -32.15
N ALA A 564 -0.47 -19.34 -32.53
CA ALA A 564 0.67 -18.85 -33.34
C ALA A 564 0.35 -18.92 -34.85
N THR A 565 -0.81 -18.41 -35.24
CA THR A 565 -1.32 -18.48 -36.62
C THR A 565 -1.74 -17.10 -37.12
N ARG A 566 -1.70 -16.92 -38.44
CA ARG A 566 -2.17 -15.66 -39.04
C ARG A 566 -3.68 -15.45 -38.86
N ASP A 567 -4.45 -16.54 -38.83
CA ASP A 567 -5.89 -16.45 -38.56
C ASP A 567 -6.16 -15.86 -37.17
N PHE A 568 -5.44 -16.34 -36.14
CA PHE A 568 -5.56 -15.80 -34.79
C PHE A 568 -5.24 -14.31 -34.74
N GLU A 569 -4.12 -13.86 -35.34
CA GLU A 569 -3.76 -12.45 -35.46
C GLU A 569 -4.89 -11.61 -36.13
N LEU A 570 -5.42 -12.08 -37.26
CA LEU A 570 -6.48 -11.36 -37.97
C LEU A 570 -7.79 -11.28 -37.17
N ARG A 571 -8.16 -12.36 -36.47
CA ARG A 571 -9.32 -12.36 -35.58
C ARG A 571 -9.13 -11.43 -34.38
N TYR A 572 -7.93 -11.41 -33.82
CA TYR A 572 -7.56 -10.50 -32.74
C TYR A 572 -7.71 -9.04 -33.17
N TRP A 573 -7.08 -8.64 -34.27
CA TRP A 573 -7.20 -7.30 -34.84
C TRP A 573 -8.65 -6.88 -35.11
N ARG A 574 -9.44 -7.74 -35.77
CA ARG A 574 -10.85 -7.45 -36.09
C ARG A 574 -11.70 -7.33 -34.84
N THR A 575 -11.39 -8.10 -33.80
CA THR A 575 -12.11 -8.04 -32.52
C THR A 575 -11.85 -6.70 -31.85
N ILE A 576 -10.60 -6.26 -31.74
CA ILE A 576 -10.25 -4.92 -31.23
C ILE A 576 -10.95 -3.84 -32.05
N ALA A 577 -10.89 -3.92 -33.39
CA ALA A 577 -11.55 -2.95 -34.27
C ALA A 577 -13.06 -2.84 -34.04
N GLY A 578 -13.74 -3.98 -33.85
CA GLY A 578 -15.17 -4.01 -33.56
C GLY A 578 -15.54 -3.44 -32.20
N LEU A 579 -14.68 -3.60 -31.19
CA LEU A 579 -14.89 -3.05 -29.85
C LEU A 579 -14.54 -1.55 -29.78
N ALA A 580 -13.49 -1.11 -30.47
CA ALA A 580 -12.96 0.24 -30.37
C ALA A 580 -13.65 1.28 -31.27
N HIS A 581 -13.90 0.98 -32.56
CA HIS A 581 -14.22 1.99 -33.59
C HIS A 581 -15.55 1.83 -34.31
N ALA A 582 -16.31 0.77 -34.02
CA ALA A 582 -17.55 0.48 -34.71
C ALA A 582 -18.77 1.04 -33.96
N THR A 583 -19.37 0.21 -33.10
CA THR A 583 -20.70 0.44 -32.52
C THR A 583 -20.66 1.25 -31.22
N TRP A 584 -19.55 1.19 -30.48
CA TRP A 584 -19.48 1.59 -29.07
C TRP A 584 -18.66 2.87 -28.89
N ARG A 585 -19.30 3.96 -28.49
CA ARG A 585 -18.70 5.29 -28.27
C ARG A 585 -18.69 5.70 -26.79
N ALA A 586 -19.75 5.41 -26.04
CA ALA A 586 -19.89 5.78 -24.62
C ALA A 586 -19.57 4.59 -23.70
N LYS A 587 -18.30 4.19 -23.64
CA LYS A 587 -17.85 3.00 -22.89
C LYS A 587 -17.29 3.28 -21.49
N ASN A 588 -17.37 4.52 -21.02
CA ASN A 588 -17.06 4.83 -19.63
C ASN A 588 -18.25 4.49 -18.72
N ASN A 589 -17.99 4.12 -17.48
CA ASN A 589 -19.02 3.77 -16.49
C ASN A 589 -19.92 4.93 -16.08
N ALA A 590 -19.43 6.17 -16.14
CA ALA A 590 -20.05 7.32 -15.51
C ALA A 590 -20.92 8.19 -16.43
N ASP A 591 -20.63 8.34 -17.72
CA ASP A 591 -21.37 9.28 -18.58
C ASP A 591 -21.73 8.71 -19.97
N GLY A 592 -22.90 9.14 -20.49
CA GLY A 592 -23.22 9.08 -21.91
C GLY A 592 -22.61 10.25 -22.69
N VAL A 593 -22.28 10.05 -23.98
CA VAL A 593 -21.67 11.11 -24.81
C VAL A 593 -22.62 12.30 -24.99
N ALA A 594 -22.09 13.52 -24.88
CA ALA A 594 -22.79 14.76 -25.26
C ALA A 594 -22.55 15.14 -26.74
N PRO A 595 -23.54 15.73 -27.46
CA PRO A 595 -24.91 15.98 -27.00
C PRO A 595 -25.71 14.67 -26.87
N ALA A 596 -26.59 14.64 -25.86
CA ALA A 596 -27.22 13.46 -25.27
C ALA A 596 -27.86 12.48 -26.28
N GLY A 597 -27.21 11.35 -26.50
CA GLY A 597 -27.89 10.09 -26.83
C GLY A 597 -28.44 9.42 -25.56
N PRO A 598 -29.43 8.52 -25.66
CA PRO A 598 -30.23 8.06 -24.52
C PRO A 598 -29.56 6.99 -23.62
N GLY A 599 -28.24 6.82 -23.63
CA GLY A 599 -27.60 5.86 -22.73
C GLY A 599 -26.11 5.65 -22.93
N ARG A 600 -25.52 4.93 -21.97
CA ARG A 600 -24.15 4.38 -22.04
C ARG A 600 -24.13 3.14 -22.94
N ASP A 601 -23.05 2.97 -23.70
CA ASP A 601 -22.83 1.77 -24.53
C ASP A 601 -22.32 0.58 -23.72
N LEU A 602 -21.98 0.80 -22.44
CA LEU A 602 -21.41 -0.21 -21.56
C LEU A 602 -22.36 -1.39 -21.30
N ASP A 603 -23.67 -1.15 -21.11
CA ASP A 603 -24.62 -2.26 -20.91
C ASP A 603 -24.72 -3.08 -22.21
N PRO A 604 -25.10 -2.53 -23.37
CA PRO A 604 -25.13 -3.31 -24.62
C PRO A 604 -23.82 -4.02 -24.96
N LEU A 605 -22.67 -3.42 -24.65
CA LEU A 605 -21.36 -4.04 -24.82
C LEU A 605 -21.22 -5.32 -23.96
N ALA A 606 -21.59 -5.27 -22.68
CA ALA A 606 -21.56 -6.46 -21.82
C ALA A 606 -22.46 -7.60 -22.35
N ASP A 607 -23.63 -7.28 -22.92
CA ASP A 607 -24.49 -8.28 -23.55
C ASP A 607 -23.85 -8.86 -24.82
N GLU A 608 -23.16 -8.03 -25.62
CA GLU A 608 -22.39 -8.50 -26.78
C GLU A 608 -21.26 -9.45 -26.37
N LEU A 609 -20.52 -9.15 -25.29
CA LEU A 609 -19.47 -10.02 -24.77
C LEU A 609 -20.05 -11.39 -24.35
N ALA A 610 -21.15 -11.38 -23.58
CA ALA A 610 -21.82 -12.60 -23.15
C ALA A 610 -22.33 -13.42 -24.35
N ARG A 611 -22.96 -12.76 -25.34
CA ARG A 611 -23.44 -13.39 -26.56
C ARG A 611 -22.31 -14.05 -27.36
N ARG A 612 -21.13 -13.43 -27.44
CA ARG A 612 -19.96 -14.01 -28.13
C ARG A 612 -19.44 -15.27 -27.43
N HIS A 613 -19.37 -15.26 -26.10
CA HIS A 613 -19.02 -16.46 -25.33
C HIS A 613 -20.05 -17.57 -25.51
N GLN A 614 -21.34 -17.25 -25.45
CA GLN A 614 -22.42 -18.21 -25.69
C GLN A 614 -22.31 -18.83 -27.10
N ALA A 615 -22.01 -18.02 -28.12
CA ALA A 615 -21.78 -18.51 -29.47
C ALA A 615 -20.54 -19.41 -29.58
N ALA A 616 -19.47 -19.12 -28.85
CA ALA A 616 -18.29 -19.99 -28.78
C ALA A 616 -18.62 -21.33 -28.10
N ILE A 617 -19.34 -21.30 -26.97
CA ILE A 617 -19.81 -22.50 -26.26
C ILE A 617 -20.64 -23.39 -27.19
N ALA A 618 -21.57 -22.80 -27.94
CA ALA A 618 -22.40 -23.52 -28.90
C ALA A 618 -21.57 -24.13 -30.04
N ARG A 619 -20.66 -23.37 -30.63
CA ARG A 619 -19.78 -23.81 -31.73
C ARG A 619 -18.93 -25.03 -31.36
N HIS A 620 -18.51 -25.12 -30.10
CA HIS A 620 -17.68 -26.22 -29.60
C HIS A 620 -18.50 -27.32 -28.88
N GLY A 621 -19.83 -27.29 -28.98
CA GLY A 621 -20.70 -28.36 -28.48
C GLY A 621 -20.71 -28.52 -26.95
N LEU A 622 -20.48 -27.43 -26.20
CA LEU A 622 -20.42 -27.44 -24.73
C LEU A 622 -21.63 -26.78 -24.06
N ILE A 623 -22.75 -26.61 -24.78
CA ILE A 623 -24.02 -26.12 -24.21
C ILE A 623 -24.43 -26.98 -23.01
N GLY A 624 -24.80 -26.34 -21.91
CA GLY A 624 -25.18 -27.00 -20.66
C GLY A 624 -24.00 -27.49 -19.80
N ARG A 625 -22.77 -27.49 -20.34
CA ARG A 625 -21.54 -27.81 -19.58
C ARG A 625 -20.72 -26.57 -19.26
N ALA A 626 -20.46 -25.75 -20.28
CA ALA A 626 -19.91 -24.40 -20.15
C ALA A 626 -21.05 -23.40 -20.10
N VAL A 627 -20.85 -22.29 -19.40
CA VAL A 627 -21.89 -21.28 -19.17
C VAL A 627 -21.29 -19.88 -19.19
N VAL A 628 -22.08 -18.88 -19.53
CA VAL A 628 -21.73 -17.47 -19.40
C VAL A 628 -22.85 -16.74 -18.69
N GLY A 629 -22.48 -15.84 -17.78
CA GLY A 629 -23.45 -15.09 -16.98
C GLY A 629 -22.90 -13.76 -16.46
N HIS A 630 -23.81 -13.01 -15.85
CA HIS A 630 -23.57 -11.68 -15.31
C HIS A 630 -23.53 -11.71 -13.79
N GLN A 631 -22.49 -11.11 -13.20
CA GLN A 631 -22.46 -10.79 -11.77
C GLN A 631 -22.94 -9.37 -11.56
N TRP A 632 -24.21 -9.19 -11.20
CA TRP A 632 -24.84 -7.87 -11.04
C TRP A 632 -24.55 -7.23 -9.68
N PHE A 633 -24.33 -5.92 -9.67
CA PHE A 633 -24.12 -5.16 -8.44
C PHE A 633 -24.47 -3.67 -8.55
N ARG A 634 -24.56 -3.04 -7.38
CA ARG A 634 -24.81 -1.60 -7.22
C ARG A 634 -23.48 -0.86 -7.13
N TRP A 635 -23.40 0.32 -7.74
CA TRP A 635 -22.29 1.24 -7.54
C TRP A 635 -22.39 1.85 -6.14
N THR A 636 -21.47 1.46 -5.27
CA THR A 636 -21.31 1.99 -3.91
C THR A 636 -20.07 2.87 -3.81
N THR A 637 -20.25 4.10 -3.33
CA THR A 637 -19.21 5.12 -3.06
C THR A 637 -19.61 5.90 -1.81
N ASP A 638 -18.62 6.46 -1.12
CA ASP A 638 -18.83 7.29 0.07
C ASP A 638 -19.31 8.71 -0.26
N PHE A 639 -19.34 9.09 -1.55
CA PHE A 639 -19.68 10.42 -2.03
C PHE A 639 -20.77 10.42 -3.10
N ASP A 640 -21.58 11.48 -3.10
CA ASP A 640 -22.60 11.68 -4.12
C ASP A 640 -21.96 12.26 -5.38
N LEU A 641 -22.20 11.62 -6.51
CA LEU A 641 -21.75 12.06 -7.84
C LEU A 641 -22.97 12.46 -8.70
N PRO A 642 -23.70 13.54 -8.34
CA PRO A 642 -24.93 13.92 -9.04
C PRO A 642 -24.70 14.32 -10.50
N TRP A 643 -23.45 14.60 -10.88
CA TRP A 643 -23.06 14.90 -12.25
C TRP A 643 -22.82 13.65 -13.11
N SER A 644 -22.67 12.46 -12.51
CA SER A 644 -22.45 11.20 -13.22
C SER A 644 -23.78 10.54 -13.56
N GLN A 645 -24.09 10.46 -14.86
CA GLN A 645 -25.33 9.83 -15.32
C GLN A 645 -25.41 8.35 -14.93
N GLY A 646 -24.31 7.62 -15.09
CA GLY A 646 -24.19 6.21 -14.73
C GLY A 646 -24.44 5.97 -13.25
N TRP A 647 -23.82 6.78 -12.37
CA TRP A 647 -24.07 6.70 -10.94
C TRP A 647 -25.52 7.02 -10.58
N VAL A 648 -26.07 8.14 -11.06
CA VAL A 648 -27.46 8.55 -10.80
C VAL A 648 -28.44 7.46 -11.25
N HIS A 649 -28.25 6.94 -12.46
CA HIS A 649 -29.11 5.90 -13.00
C HIS A 649 -29.02 4.60 -12.18
N ASN A 650 -27.82 4.20 -11.75
CA ASN A 650 -27.62 3.06 -10.85
C ASN A 650 -28.33 3.25 -9.49
N GLN A 651 -28.34 4.47 -8.95
CA GLN A 651 -29.03 4.75 -7.69
C GLN A 651 -30.57 4.71 -7.84
N LEU A 652 -31.11 5.17 -8.97
CA LEU A 652 -32.55 5.28 -9.20
C LEU A 652 -33.21 3.97 -9.66
N HIS A 653 -32.51 3.14 -10.44
CA HIS A 653 -33.10 1.99 -11.13
C HIS A 653 -32.60 0.62 -10.63
N GLY A 654 -31.74 0.59 -9.60
CA GLY A 654 -31.23 -0.64 -8.98
C GLY A 654 -29.89 -1.13 -9.57
N PRO A 655 -29.42 -2.34 -9.17
CA PRO A 655 -28.14 -2.89 -9.61
C PRO A 655 -28.04 -2.97 -11.14
N ARG A 656 -27.16 -2.16 -11.74
CA ARG A 656 -26.93 -2.15 -13.19
C ARG A 656 -25.50 -2.46 -13.61
N GLU A 657 -24.55 -2.34 -12.70
CA GLU A 657 -23.17 -2.72 -13.02
C GLU A 657 -23.05 -4.23 -13.03
N ARG A 658 -22.24 -4.76 -13.95
CA ARG A 658 -22.08 -6.20 -14.09
C ARG A 658 -20.70 -6.59 -14.59
N ASN A 659 -20.12 -7.60 -13.96
CA ASN A 659 -19.03 -8.36 -14.56
C ASN A 659 -19.61 -9.44 -15.48
N VAL A 660 -18.95 -9.74 -16.59
CA VAL A 660 -19.32 -10.87 -17.47
C VAL A 660 -18.37 -12.03 -17.21
N VAL A 661 -18.88 -13.20 -16.87
CA VAL A 661 -18.07 -14.37 -16.51
C VAL A 661 -18.45 -15.56 -17.37
N CYS A 662 -17.49 -16.09 -18.13
CA CYS A 662 -17.61 -17.33 -18.88
C CYS A 662 -16.86 -18.45 -18.14
N VAL A 663 -17.60 -19.49 -17.72
CA VAL A 663 -17.08 -20.66 -17.00
C VAL A 663 -16.89 -21.81 -17.97
N ILE A 664 -15.62 -22.17 -18.21
CA ILE A 664 -15.20 -23.31 -19.02
C ILE A 664 -14.88 -24.47 -18.08
N PRO A 665 -15.58 -25.62 -18.20
CA PRO A 665 -15.47 -26.69 -17.21
C PRO A 665 -14.18 -27.51 -17.37
N GLY A 666 -13.50 -27.78 -16.26
CA GLY A 666 -12.51 -28.84 -16.13
C GLY A 666 -13.13 -30.15 -15.67
N ARG A 667 -12.28 -31.15 -15.43
CA ARG A 667 -12.69 -32.42 -14.79
C ARG A 667 -13.11 -32.23 -13.33
N GLU A 668 -12.52 -31.25 -12.64
CA GLU A 668 -12.77 -30.90 -11.25
C GLU A 668 -13.40 -29.50 -11.16
N ARG A 669 -14.67 -29.44 -10.79
CA ARG A 669 -15.47 -28.20 -10.77
C ARG A 669 -15.28 -27.34 -9.51
N GLY A 670 -14.65 -27.88 -8.47
CA GLY A 670 -14.48 -27.21 -7.18
C GLY A 670 -13.34 -26.18 -7.14
N ARG A 671 -12.55 -26.08 -8.22
CA ARG A 671 -11.40 -25.19 -8.31
C ARG A 671 -11.30 -24.55 -9.68
N ALA A 672 -10.94 -23.27 -9.73
CA ALA A 672 -10.85 -22.51 -10.98
C ALA A 672 -9.60 -21.63 -11.09
N TRP A 673 -9.12 -21.45 -12.33
CA TRP A 673 -8.16 -20.41 -12.70
C TRP A 673 -8.86 -19.28 -13.43
N VAL A 674 -8.47 -18.03 -13.15
CA VAL A 674 -9.07 -16.85 -13.77
C VAL A 674 -8.13 -16.23 -14.80
N LEU A 675 -8.68 -15.92 -15.97
CA LEU A 675 -8.11 -14.97 -16.93
C LEU A 675 -9.06 -13.77 -16.99
N ALA A 676 -8.57 -12.57 -16.67
CA ALA A 676 -9.44 -11.38 -16.59
C ALA A 676 -8.89 -10.16 -17.33
N ASP A 677 -9.79 -9.26 -17.69
CA ASP A 677 -9.57 -7.91 -18.20
C ASP A 677 -10.64 -6.95 -17.60
N HIS A 678 -10.64 -5.68 -18.02
CA HIS A 678 -11.82 -4.81 -17.91
C HIS A 678 -12.28 -4.35 -19.30
N TYR A 679 -13.59 -4.05 -19.43
CA TYR A 679 -14.18 -3.71 -20.74
C TYR A 679 -14.71 -2.27 -20.85
N ASP A 680 -14.72 -1.52 -19.75
CA ASP A 680 -14.94 -0.07 -19.76
C ASP A 680 -13.67 0.70 -20.19
N THR A 681 -13.83 1.99 -20.51
CA THR A 681 -12.72 2.85 -20.95
C THR A 681 -12.64 4.18 -20.19
N ALA A 682 -11.43 4.71 -20.03
CA ALA A 682 -11.16 6.02 -19.44
C ALA A 682 -11.85 7.18 -20.19
N TYR A 683 -11.91 8.34 -19.54
CA TYR A 683 -12.10 9.60 -20.25
C TYR A 683 -10.85 10.01 -21.03
N MET A 684 -11.04 10.70 -22.15
CA MET A 684 -9.98 11.31 -22.95
C MET A 684 -9.44 12.57 -22.26
N GLU A 685 -8.22 12.50 -21.72
CA GLU A 685 -7.51 13.58 -21.03
C GLU A 685 -7.33 14.81 -21.93
N ASP A 686 -6.97 14.62 -23.19
CA ASP A 686 -6.76 15.71 -24.14
C ASP A 686 -8.05 16.45 -24.53
N VAL A 687 -9.18 15.76 -24.49
CA VAL A 687 -10.51 16.37 -24.63
C VAL A 687 -10.87 17.15 -23.37
N TYR A 688 -10.69 16.54 -22.21
CA TYR A 688 -11.01 17.14 -20.92
C TYR A 688 -10.20 18.42 -20.65
N ASP A 689 -8.90 18.40 -20.94
CA ASP A 689 -8.00 19.55 -20.76
C ASP A 689 -8.23 20.67 -21.79
N GLY A 690 -9.14 20.48 -22.76
CA GLY A 690 -9.38 21.44 -23.83
C GLY A 690 -8.21 21.57 -24.81
N LYS A 691 -7.33 20.55 -24.91
CA LYS A 691 -6.21 20.54 -25.86
C LYS A 691 -6.70 20.40 -27.32
N LEU A 692 -7.94 19.95 -27.52
CA LEU A 692 -8.59 19.84 -28.82
C LEU A 692 -9.42 21.09 -29.16
N ARG A 693 -9.12 21.70 -30.31
CA ARG A 693 -9.84 22.89 -30.80
C ARG A 693 -11.32 22.57 -31.02
N GLY A 694 -12.19 23.43 -30.50
CA GLY A 694 -13.65 23.36 -30.72
C GLY A 694 -14.42 22.60 -29.64
N LEU A 695 -13.74 22.06 -28.62
CA LEU A 695 -14.36 21.48 -27.43
C LEU A 695 -14.04 22.35 -26.21
N ALA A 696 -15.00 22.49 -25.30
CA ALA A 696 -14.80 23.23 -24.06
C ALA A 696 -13.96 22.40 -23.07
N PRO A 697 -13.07 23.02 -22.27
CA PRO A 697 -12.46 22.33 -21.13
C PRO A 697 -13.51 21.71 -20.21
N GLY A 698 -13.19 20.56 -19.61
CA GLY A 698 -14.09 19.74 -18.80
C GLY A 698 -15.03 18.83 -19.59
N THR A 699 -14.92 18.79 -20.92
CA THR A 699 -15.70 17.89 -21.78
C THR A 699 -15.30 16.43 -21.52
N ARG A 700 -16.29 15.56 -21.24
CA ARG A 700 -16.07 14.15 -20.85
C ARG A 700 -16.46 13.21 -21.97
N HIS A 701 -15.46 12.64 -22.65
CA HIS A 701 -15.64 11.67 -23.73
C HIS A 701 -14.86 10.40 -23.39
N ALA A 702 -15.48 9.24 -23.56
CA ALA A 702 -14.82 7.97 -23.36
C ALA A 702 -13.78 7.71 -24.47
N ALA A 703 -12.61 7.20 -24.12
CA ALA A 703 -11.59 6.77 -25.05
C ALA A 703 -12.12 5.62 -25.93
N ALA A 704 -11.56 5.47 -27.14
CA ALA A 704 -11.94 4.35 -28.00
C ALA A 704 -11.51 3.01 -27.41
N GLY A 705 -10.48 3.00 -26.56
CA GLY A 705 -10.11 1.85 -25.72
C GLY A 705 -9.41 0.74 -26.47
N ALA A 706 -8.76 1.04 -27.60
CA ALA A 706 -8.24 -0.02 -28.47
C ALA A 706 -7.15 -0.83 -27.78
N ASP A 707 -6.26 -0.14 -27.06
CA ASP A 707 -5.27 -0.77 -26.22
C ASP A 707 -5.79 -0.94 -24.79
N ASP A 708 -6.45 0.11 -24.25
CA ASP A 708 -6.96 0.20 -22.88
C ASP A 708 -8.50 0.14 -22.80
N ASN A 709 -9.13 -1.03 -22.74
CA ASN A 709 -8.50 -2.34 -22.60
C ASN A 709 -9.05 -3.40 -23.58
N HIS A 710 -9.55 -2.97 -24.75
CA HIS A 710 -10.10 -3.90 -25.74
C HIS A 710 -9.07 -4.84 -26.35
N SER A 711 -7.78 -4.55 -26.21
CA SER A 711 -6.71 -5.49 -26.52
C SER A 711 -6.82 -6.76 -25.65
N ALA A 712 -6.94 -6.62 -24.33
CA ALA A 712 -7.16 -7.74 -23.43
C ALA A 712 -8.56 -8.36 -23.61
N THR A 713 -9.61 -7.56 -23.82
CA THR A 713 -10.96 -8.08 -24.09
C THR A 713 -10.99 -8.99 -25.30
N ALA A 714 -10.30 -8.61 -26.37
CA ALA A 714 -10.15 -9.44 -27.56
C ALA A 714 -9.42 -10.75 -27.25
N ALA A 715 -8.39 -10.72 -26.39
CA ALA A 715 -7.67 -11.92 -25.99
C ALA A 715 -8.58 -12.92 -25.26
N LEU A 716 -9.41 -12.46 -24.32
CA LEU A 716 -10.35 -13.31 -23.59
C LEU A 716 -11.45 -13.89 -24.49
N LEU A 717 -12.02 -13.10 -25.40
CA LEU A 717 -13.00 -13.60 -26.37
C LEU A 717 -12.42 -14.72 -27.25
N LEU A 718 -11.16 -14.60 -27.66
CA LEU A 718 -10.48 -15.64 -28.44
C LEU A 718 -9.98 -16.81 -27.59
N ALA A 719 -9.72 -16.60 -26.30
CA ALA A 719 -9.35 -17.66 -25.37
C ALA A 719 -10.44 -18.74 -25.29
N ALA A 720 -11.72 -18.35 -25.34
CA ALA A 720 -12.84 -19.30 -25.35
C ALA A 720 -12.71 -20.32 -26.49
N ASP A 721 -12.37 -19.88 -27.70
CA ASP A 721 -12.19 -20.74 -28.88
C ASP A 721 -11.01 -21.72 -28.78
N VAL A 722 -10.08 -21.47 -27.85
CA VAL A 722 -8.90 -22.31 -27.62
C VAL A 722 -9.11 -23.25 -26.45
N LEU A 723 -9.74 -22.77 -25.38
CA LEU A 723 -9.91 -23.50 -24.12
C LEU A 723 -11.11 -24.46 -24.16
N LEU A 724 -12.21 -24.10 -24.85
CA LEU A 724 -13.38 -24.98 -24.99
C LEU A 724 -13.03 -26.32 -25.67
N PRO A 725 -12.22 -26.38 -26.75
CA PRO A 725 -11.74 -27.65 -27.28
C PRO A 725 -10.95 -28.50 -26.28
N LEU A 726 -10.13 -27.87 -25.42
CA LEU A 726 -9.38 -28.59 -24.38
C LEU A 726 -10.33 -29.17 -23.32
N ALA A 727 -11.36 -28.41 -22.91
CA ALA A 727 -12.41 -28.87 -22.01
C ALA A 727 -13.22 -30.03 -22.61
N ALA A 728 -13.60 -29.93 -23.89
CA ALA A 728 -14.32 -30.97 -24.61
C ALA A 728 -13.50 -32.26 -24.68
N ALA A 729 -12.18 -32.16 -24.87
CA ALA A 729 -11.24 -33.27 -24.86
C ALA A 729 -10.86 -33.77 -23.45
N GLY A 730 -11.41 -33.20 -22.37
CA GLY A 730 -11.10 -33.59 -20.99
C GLY A 730 -9.67 -33.27 -20.56
N ARG A 731 -8.98 -32.35 -21.25
CA ARG A 731 -7.57 -31.99 -21.00
C ARG A 731 -7.40 -30.96 -19.89
N LEU A 732 -8.47 -30.24 -19.52
CA LEU A 732 -8.47 -29.32 -18.38
C LEU A 732 -8.82 -30.10 -17.11
N THR A 733 -7.97 -30.03 -16.10
CA THR A 733 -8.22 -30.61 -14.78
C THR A 733 -9.12 -29.70 -13.96
N HIS A 734 -8.87 -28.39 -13.94
CA HIS A 734 -9.67 -27.40 -13.20
C HIS A 734 -10.48 -26.52 -14.15
N ASP A 735 -11.53 -25.87 -13.62
CA ASP A 735 -12.31 -24.89 -14.37
C ASP A 735 -11.43 -23.70 -14.78
N VAL A 736 -11.77 -23.07 -15.91
CA VAL A 736 -11.20 -21.78 -16.32
C VAL A 736 -12.31 -20.76 -16.41
N TRP A 737 -12.13 -19.62 -15.75
CA TRP A 737 -13.05 -18.50 -15.80
C TRP A 737 -12.45 -17.38 -16.64
N LEU A 738 -13.17 -16.96 -17.67
CA LEU A 738 -12.87 -15.75 -18.44
C LEU A 738 -13.75 -14.63 -17.87
N VAL A 739 -13.13 -13.62 -17.27
CA VAL A 739 -13.83 -12.59 -16.49
C VAL A 739 -13.59 -11.22 -17.11
N HIS A 740 -14.66 -10.58 -17.58
CA HIS A 740 -14.65 -9.19 -18.00
C HIS A 740 -15.17 -8.31 -16.87
N LEU A 741 -14.26 -7.53 -16.28
CA LEU A 741 -14.55 -6.61 -15.19
C LEU A 741 -15.08 -5.28 -15.74
N THR A 742 -15.89 -4.58 -14.94
CA THR A 742 -16.38 -3.25 -15.29
C THR A 742 -16.03 -2.21 -14.26
N GLY A 743 -15.82 -0.98 -14.70
CA GLY A 743 -15.58 0.17 -13.86
C GLY A 743 -14.20 0.15 -13.22
N GLU A 744 -13.19 -0.39 -13.91
CA GLU A 744 -11.79 -0.19 -13.56
C GLU A 744 -11.50 1.31 -13.48
N GLU A 745 -11.98 2.02 -14.49
CA GLU A 745 -11.61 3.39 -14.77
C GLU A 745 -12.30 4.37 -13.82
N PHE A 746 -11.64 5.51 -13.61
CA PHE A 746 -12.25 6.60 -12.86
C PHE A 746 -13.56 7.06 -13.55
N PRO A 747 -14.63 7.36 -12.79
CA PRO A 747 -14.73 7.40 -11.32
C PRO A 747 -15.12 6.07 -10.64
N GLY A 748 -15.27 4.96 -11.37
CA GLY A 748 -15.62 3.65 -10.81
C GLY A 748 -14.55 3.07 -9.89
N ASP A 749 -13.27 3.23 -10.26
CA ASP A 749 -12.09 2.80 -9.51
C ASP A 749 -12.17 1.32 -9.08
N SER A 750 -11.89 0.44 -10.04
CA SER A 750 -11.94 -1.03 -9.89
C SER A 750 -13.26 -1.57 -9.35
N LEU A 751 -14.38 -0.96 -9.73
CA LEU A 751 -15.70 -1.26 -9.18
C LEU A 751 -16.06 -2.76 -9.28
N GLY A 752 -15.88 -3.34 -10.46
CA GLY A 752 -16.14 -4.74 -10.76
C GLY A 752 -15.19 -5.69 -10.03
N ALA A 753 -13.90 -5.36 -9.96
CA ALA A 753 -12.92 -6.14 -9.23
C ALA A 753 -13.17 -6.10 -7.71
N ARG A 754 -13.52 -4.94 -7.16
CA ARG A 754 -13.92 -4.77 -5.75
C ARG A 754 -15.14 -5.63 -5.43
N HIS A 755 -16.15 -5.63 -6.29
CA HIS A 755 -17.34 -6.44 -6.08
C HIS A 755 -17.04 -7.95 -6.17
N LEU A 756 -16.28 -8.38 -7.19
CA LEU A 756 -15.84 -9.77 -7.33
C LEU A 756 -15.02 -10.22 -6.10
N ALA A 757 -14.05 -9.42 -5.69
CA ALA A 757 -13.22 -9.65 -4.52
C ALA A 757 -14.08 -9.87 -3.25
N ARG A 758 -15.01 -8.96 -2.96
CA ARG A 758 -15.92 -9.07 -1.82
C ARG A 758 -16.77 -10.35 -1.88
N ALA A 759 -17.32 -10.68 -3.06
CA ALA A 759 -18.15 -11.87 -3.24
C ALA A 759 -17.36 -13.18 -3.07
N LEU A 760 -16.10 -13.22 -3.51
CA LEU A 760 -15.22 -14.37 -3.33
C LEU A 760 -14.88 -14.59 -1.86
N ALA A 761 -14.48 -13.53 -1.16
CA ALA A 761 -14.12 -13.62 0.25
C ALA A 761 -15.32 -13.96 1.15
N ALA A 762 -16.50 -13.43 0.85
CA ALA A 762 -17.74 -13.74 1.57
C ALA A 762 -18.37 -15.09 1.16
N ARG A 763 -17.83 -15.77 0.12
CA ARG A 763 -18.42 -16.97 -0.49
C ARG A 763 -19.89 -16.77 -0.92
N THR A 764 -20.16 -15.63 -1.54
CA THR A 764 -21.49 -15.24 -2.03
C THR A 764 -21.56 -15.14 -3.56
N LEU A 765 -20.52 -15.59 -4.28
CA LEU A 765 -20.46 -15.47 -5.73
C LEU A 765 -21.52 -16.33 -6.43
N GLU A 766 -22.38 -15.66 -7.19
CA GLU A 766 -23.43 -16.26 -8.02
C GLU A 766 -23.54 -15.44 -9.31
N LEU A 767 -23.85 -16.11 -10.43
CA LEU A 767 -24.05 -15.47 -11.73
C LEU A 767 -25.49 -15.65 -12.19
N HIS A 768 -26.01 -14.66 -12.90
CA HIS A 768 -27.23 -14.77 -13.68
C HIS A 768 -26.86 -15.23 -15.10
N GLU A 769 -27.28 -16.42 -15.51
CA GLU A 769 -26.95 -16.95 -16.82
C GLU A 769 -27.48 -16.03 -17.95
N HIS A 770 -26.66 -15.81 -18.97
CA HIS A 770 -27.05 -14.96 -20.08
C HIS A 770 -28.16 -15.60 -20.91
N GLY A 771 -29.26 -14.87 -21.11
CA GLY A 771 -30.41 -15.33 -21.90
C GLY A 771 -31.31 -16.33 -21.19
N SER A 772 -31.16 -16.52 -19.88
CA SER A 772 -32.07 -17.33 -19.05
C SER A 772 -32.24 -16.71 -17.66
N ASP A 773 -33.28 -17.11 -16.92
CA ASP A 773 -33.45 -16.73 -15.51
C ASP A 773 -32.67 -17.63 -14.54
N ARG A 774 -31.81 -18.51 -15.07
CA ARG A 774 -31.07 -19.48 -14.26
C ARG A 774 -29.94 -18.79 -13.50
N ARG A 775 -29.79 -19.16 -12.23
CA ARG A 775 -28.65 -18.74 -11.40
C ARG A 775 -27.58 -19.84 -11.37
N ILE A 776 -26.32 -19.43 -11.50
CA ILE A 776 -25.16 -20.31 -11.46
C ILE A 776 -24.46 -20.08 -10.13
N ASP A 777 -24.51 -21.09 -9.26
CA ASP A 777 -23.88 -21.05 -7.96
C ASP A 777 -22.39 -21.34 -8.05
N LEU A 778 -21.56 -20.37 -7.66
CA LEU A 778 -20.10 -20.48 -7.63
C LEU A 778 -19.54 -20.32 -6.20
N ARG A 779 -20.39 -20.32 -5.17
CA ARG A 779 -20.00 -20.05 -3.78
C ARG A 779 -19.00 -21.07 -3.21
N GLY A 780 -19.04 -22.30 -3.74
CA GLY A 780 -18.16 -23.39 -3.35
C GLY A 780 -16.87 -23.53 -4.16
N VAL A 781 -16.62 -22.65 -5.14
CA VAL A 781 -15.44 -22.76 -6.01
C VAL A 781 -14.25 -22.01 -5.42
N GLU A 782 -13.13 -22.71 -5.25
CA GLU A 782 -11.86 -22.11 -4.84
C GLU A 782 -11.10 -21.55 -6.05
N LEU A 783 -10.66 -20.29 -5.96
CA LEU A 783 -9.75 -19.74 -6.97
C LEU A 783 -8.31 -20.14 -6.69
N ALA A 784 -7.71 -20.87 -7.62
CA ALA A 784 -6.31 -21.24 -7.59
C ALA A 784 -5.37 -20.04 -7.85
N GLY A 785 -5.85 -19.08 -8.65
CA GLY A 785 -5.17 -17.82 -8.95
C GLY A 785 -5.75 -17.11 -10.16
N ALA A 786 -5.27 -15.90 -10.42
CA ALA A 786 -5.77 -15.02 -11.47
C ALA A 786 -4.63 -14.39 -12.30
N LEU A 787 -4.73 -14.45 -13.62
CA LEU A 787 -3.93 -13.65 -14.54
C LEU A 787 -4.80 -12.48 -15.03
N ILE A 788 -4.43 -11.26 -14.66
CA ILE A 788 -5.11 -10.03 -15.08
C ILE A 788 -4.34 -9.43 -16.24
N MET A 789 -5.06 -9.05 -17.30
CA MET A 789 -4.51 -8.44 -18.50
C MET A 789 -4.99 -7.00 -18.62
N ASP A 790 -4.06 -6.10 -18.89
CA ASP A 790 -4.29 -4.66 -18.98
C ASP A 790 -3.28 -4.08 -19.98
N MET A 791 -3.73 -3.30 -20.96
CA MET A 791 -2.91 -2.68 -22.02
C MET A 791 -1.85 -3.64 -22.57
N ILE A 792 -2.23 -4.54 -23.49
CA ILE A 792 -1.34 -5.62 -23.93
C ILE A 792 -0.89 -5.50 -25.38
N ALA A 793 -1.16 -4.39 -26.07
CA ALA A 793 -0.94 -4.32 -27.52
C ALA A 793 -0.26 -3.04 -28.00
N HIS A 794 0.12 -2.11 -27.14
CA HIS A 794 1.03 -1.03 -27.49
C HIS A 794 2.49 -1.41 -27.20
N LYS A 795 3.29 -1.40 -28.27
CA LYS A 795 4.74 -1.59 -28.17
C LYS A 795 5.45 -0.25 -28.03
N ASP A 796 6.07 0.04 -26.89
CA ASP A 796 6.94 1.22 -26.77
C ASP A 796 8.18 1.05 -27.66
N ASP A 797 8.46 2.03 -28.53
CA ASP A 797 9.61 2.00 -29.44
C ASP A 797 10.95 2.00 -28.65
N ARG A 798 10.98 2.60 -27.46
CA ARG A 798 12.16 2.61 -26.57
C ARG A 798 12.28 1.29 -25.82
N ALA A 799 11.19 0.76 -25.28
CA ALA A 799 11.18 -0.51 -24.56
C ALA A 799 11.26 -1.75 -25.45
N GLY A 800 10.84 -1.65 -26.71
CA GLY A 800 10.81 -2.73 -27.70
C GLY A 800 9.86 -3.83 -27.27
N GLU A 801 10.23 -5.09 -27.47
CA GLU A 801 9.36 -6.25 -27.20
C GLU A 801 9.24 -6.60 -25.69
N ARG A 802 9.38 -5.60 -24.80
CA ARG A 802 9.28 -5.77 -23.35
C ARG A 802 7.82 -5.64 -22.89
N PHE A 803 7.42 -6.52 -22.00
CA PHE A 803 6.18 -6.44 -21.26
C PHE A 803 6.45 -6.78 -19.78
N GLN A 804 5.54 -6.41 -18.90
CA GLN A 804 5.65 -6.60 -17.47
C GLN A 804 4.94 -7.88 -17.01
N ILE A 805 5.60 -8.58 -16.09
CA ILE A 805 5.04 -9.66 -15.27
C ILE A 805 5.08 -9.16 -13.83
N SER A 806 3.94 -8.71 -13.32
CA SER A 806 3.82 -8.07 -12.01
C SER A 806 3.02 -8.96 -11.05
N PRO A 807 3.67 -9.88 -10.30
CA PRO A 807 2.97 -10.67 -9.30
C PRO A 807 2.52 -9.81 -8.13
N GLY A 808 1.36 -10.15 -7.57
CA GLY A 808 0.90 -9.65 -6.27
C GLY A 808 1.77 -10.14 -5.11
N ASP A 809 1.23 -10.06 -3.90
CA ASP A 809 1.93 -10.52 -2.71
C ASP A 809 1.85 -12.06 -2.55
N GLY A 810 2.83 -12.63 -1.85
CA GLY A 810 2.91 -14.05 -1.50
C GLY A 810 3.74 -14.93 -2.44
N ALA A 811 3.93 -16.18 -2.01
CA ALA A 811 4.67 -17.20 -2.75
C ALA A 811 3.89 -17.69 -3.99
N ALA A 812 2.59 -17.92 -3.84
CA ALA A 812 1.73 -18.41 -4.90
C ALA A 812 1.66 -17.45 -6.10
N ALA A 813 1.61 -16.13 -5.85
CA ALA A 813 1.71 -15.12 -6.91
C ALA A 813 3.05 -15.19 -7.66
N MET A 814 4.16 -15.43 -6.95
CA MET A 814 5.48 -15.61 -7.57
C MET A 814 5.56 -16.90 -8.40
N HIS A 815 4.92 -18.00 -7.95
CA HIS A 815 4.79 -19.22 -8.74
C HIS A 815 3.99 -18.99 -10.03
N LEU A 816 2.91 -18.21 -9.96
CA LEU A 816 2.12 -17.82 -11.12
C LEU A 816 2.93 -16.98 -12.12
N ALA A 817 3.72 -16.00 -11.64
CA ALA A 817 4.66 -15.25 -12.48
C ALA A 817 5.72 -16.14 -13.14
N ALA A 818 6.25 -17.14 -12.43
CA ALA A 818 7.19 -18.11 -12.99
C ALA A 818 6.52 -18.98 -14.08
N ALA A 819 5.25 -19.36 -13.92
CA ALA A 819 4.49 -20.08 -14.92
C ALA A 819 4.29 -19.25 -16.20
N LEU A 820 3.93 -17.96 -16.05
CA LEU A 820 3.82 -17.02 -17.15
C LEU A 820 5.14 -16.87 -17.91
N HIS A 821 6.25 -16.68 -17.19
CA HIS A 821 7.60 -16.65 -17.79
C HIS A 821 7.94 -17.93 -18.55
N ALA A 822 7.58 -19.11 -18.01
CA ALA A 822 7.80 -20.38 -18.71
C ALA A 822 7.03 -20.45 -20.04
N SER A 823 5.80 -19.94 -20.10
CA SER A 823 5.02 -19.83 -21.35
C SER A 823 5.66 -18.83 -22.33
N THR A 824 6.20 -17.72 -21.84
CA THR A 824 6.98 -16.77 -22.66
C THR A 824 8.20 -17.43 -23.30
N LEU A 825 8.94 -18.26 -22.56
CA LEU A 825 10.07 -19.01 -23.13
C LEU A 825 9.62 -20.02 -24.18
N ALA A 826 8.48 -20.69 -23.96
CA ALA A 826 7.91 -21.60 -24.94
C ALA A 826 7.51 -20.87 -26.23
N TRP A 827 6.93 -19.67 -26.11
CA TRP A 827 6.61 -18.79 -27.23
C TRP A 827 7.87 -18.44 -28.01
N ASN A 828 8.91 -17.92 -27.34
CA ASN A 828 10.15 -17.48 -27.99
C ASN A 828 10.85 -18.62 -28.75
N ARG A 829 10.85 -19.85 -28.20
CA ARG A 829 11.34 -21.04 -28.92
C ARG A 829 10.48 -21.36 -30.15
N GLY A 830 9.15 -21.24 -30.01
CA GLY A 830 8.21 -21.39 -31.10
C GLY A 830 8.43 -20.36 -32.21
N ALA A 831 8.49 -19.08 -31.87
CA ALA A 831 8.69 -17.96 -32.79
C ALA A 831 9.98 -18.13 -33.60
N ALA A 832 11.09 -18.54 -32.96
CA ALA A 832 12.35 -18.82 -33.66
C ALA A 832 12.22 -19.93 -34.73
N ARG A 833 11.28 -20.88 -34.55
CA ARG A 833 10.96 -21.93 -35.53
C ARG A 833 9.95 -21.44 -36.57
N TRP A 834 8.84 -20.84 -36.15
CA TRP A 834 7.76 -20.38 -37.02
C TRP A 834 8.20 -19.28 -37.98
N ASN A 835 9.14 -18.42 -37.57
CA ASN A 835 9.69 -17.37 -38.42
C ASN A 835 10.60 -17.90 -39.55
N ARG A 836 10.93 -19.19 -39.56
CA ARG A 836 11.62 -19.84 -40.70
C ARG A 836 10.66 -20.26 -41.81
N ALA A 837 9.35 -20.23 -41.57
CA ALA A 837 8.37 -20.54 -42.60
C ALA A 837 8.44 -19.49 -43.73
N PRO A 838 8.31 -19.87 -45.02
CA PRO A 838 8.54 -18.97 -46.15
C PRO A 838 7.78 -17.64 -46.06
N ALA A 839 6.51 -17.69 -45.65
CA ALA A 839 5.65 -16.51 -45.53
C ALA A 839 6.14 -15.49 -44.49
N ARG A 840 6.80 -15.94 -43.41
CA ARG A 840 7.31 -15.06 -42.34
C ARG A 840 8.80 -14.74 -42.49
N ALA A 841 9.59 -15.64 -43.09
CA ALA A 841 11.02 -15.42 -43.33
C ALA A 841 11.27 -14.23 -44.26
N ALA A 842 10.39 -14.02 -45.24
CA ALA A 842 10.44 -12.87 -46.16
C ALA A 842 9.72 -11.62 -45.63
N ALA A 843 9.02 -11.72 -44.50
CA ALA A 843 8.23 -10.64 -43.96
C ALA A 843 9.10 -9.60 -43.23
N ARG A 844 8.68 -8.34 -43.26
CA ARG A 844 9.34 -7.27 -42.52
C ARG A 844 8.70 -7.12 -41.14
N PRO A 845 9.46 -6.67 -40.12
CA PRO A 845 8.88 -6.29 -38.84
C PRO A 845 7.74 -5.30 -39.02
N TYR A 846 6.71 -5.44 -38.19
CA TYR A 846 5.56 -4.53 -38.19
C TYR A 846 6.01 -3.08 -38.00
N ARG A 847 5.28 -2.17 -38.67
CA ARG A 847 5.37 -0.73 -38.47
C ARG A 847 3.97 -0.17 -38.27
N ARG A 848 3.77 0.57 -37.18
CA ARG A 848 2.53 1.30 -36.89
C ARG A 848 2.12 2.16 -38.08
N ARG A 849 0.83 2.18 -38.39
CA ARG A 849 0.27 2.94 -39.51
C ARG A 849 -0.47 4.16 -38.97
N ALA A 850 -0.27 5.30 -39.62
CA ALA A 850 -0.81 6.58 -39.17
C ALA A 850 -2.35 6.60 -39.06
N ARG A 851 -3.06 5.85 -39.93
CA ARG A 851 -4.52 5.69 -39.91
C ARG A 851 -4.90 4.39 -40.62
N GLY A 852 -5.60 3.47 -39.95
CA GLY A 852 -6.21 2.33 -40.64
C GLY A 852 -6.81 1.28 -39.71
N VAL A 853 -8.08 0.92 -39.98
CA VAL A 853 -8.74 -0.28 -39.42
C VAL A 853 -8.38 -1.56 -40.19
N ALA A 854 -7.70 -1.44 -41.33
CA ALA A 854 -7.25 -2.59 -42.10
C ALA A 854 -6.13 -3.34 -41.36
N PRO A 855 -6.18 -4.67 -41.28
CA PRO A 855 -5.13 -5.44 -40.62
C PRO A 855 -3.77 -5.20 -41.30
N PRO A 856 -2.69 -5.07 -40.52
CA PRO A 856 -1.32 -5.01 -41.03
C PRO A 856 -0.97 -6.18 -41.94
N ALA A 857 0.12 -6.10 -42.72
CA ALA A 857 0.64 -7.28 -43.43
C ALA A 857 1.17 -8.33 -42.44
N VAL A 858 1.42 -9.55 -42.91
CA VAL A 858 2.12 -10.58 -42.11
C VAL A 858 3.50 -10.03 -41.71
N ALA A 859 3.88 -10.21 -40.45
CA ALA A 859 5.22 -9.93 -39.95
C ALA A 859 5.82 -11.18 -39.27
N PRO A 860 7.13 -11.19 -38.96
CA PRO A 860 7.71 -12.19 -38.07
C PRO A 860 7.07 -12.11 -36.68
N HIS A 861 6.85 -13.26 -36.03
CA HIS A 861 6.46 -13.29 -34.63
C HIS A 861 7.56 -12.66 -33.75
N PRO A 862 7.23 -11.77 -32.81
CA PRO A 862 8.21 -11.12 -31.96
C PRO A 862 8.81 -12.11 -30.96
N ILE A 863 10.09 -11.91 -30.65
CA ILE A 863 10.75 -12.50 -29.49
C ILE A 863 10.55 -11.52 -28.33
N VAL A 864 9.67 -11.87 -27.41
CA VAL A 864 9.23 -10.98 -26.34
C VAL A 864 10.01 -11.19 -25.05
N VAL A 865 10.02 -10.19 -24.19
CA VAL A 865 10.74 -10.17 -22.91
C VAL A 865 9.77 -9.81 -21.79
N GLY A 866 9.38 -10.80 -20.99
CA GLY A 866 8.60 -10.59 -19.76
C GLY A 866 9.52 -10.17 -18.62
N GLU A 867 9.53 -8.88 -18.29
CA GLU A 867 10.27 -8.32 -17.16
C GLU A 867 9.49 -8.56 -15.86
N LEU A 868 10.09 -9.24 -14.88
CA LEU A 868 9.41 -9.59 -13.64
C LEU A 868 9.60 -8.48 -12.60
N ARG A 869 8.51 -7.84 -12.21
CA ARG A 869 8.46 -6.71 -11.26
C ARG A 869 7.63 -7.08 -10.02
N PRO A 870 8.25 -7.60 -8.94
CA PRO A 870 7.52 -7.93 -7.72
C PRO A 870 6.72 -6.75 -7.17
N HIS A 871 5.62 -6.99 -6.46
CA HIS A 871 4.73 -5.94 -5.95
C HIS A 871 5.47 -4.79 -5.24
N TRP A 872 6.48 -5.08 -4.41
CA TRP A 872 7.23 -4.04 -3.68
C TRP A 872 8.22 -3.25 -4.55
N HIS A 873 8.46 -3.66 -5.80
CA HIS A 873 9.34 -2.96 -6.72
C HIS A 873 8.65 -1.69 -7.23
N TRP A 874 9.38 -0.58 -7.22
CA TRP A 874 8.82 0.74 -7.55
C TRP A 874 8.18 0.81 -8.94
N SER A 875 8.69 0.08 -9.93
CA SER A 875 8.13 0.06 -11.29
C SER A 875 7.01 -0.96 -11.50
N SER A 876 6.62 -1.73 -10.48
CA SER A 876 5.56 -2.73 -10.61
C SER A 876 4.21 -2.04 -10.78
N THR A 877 3.42 -2.47 -11.77
CA THR A 877 2.12 -1.86 -12.05
C THR A 877 0.93 -2.56 -11.40
N VAL A 878 1.15 -3.56 -10.55
CA VAL A 878 0.07 -4.33 -9.91
C VAL A 878 -0.92 -3.48 -9.10
N PHE A 879 -0.49 -2.31 -8.62
CA PHE A 879 -1.32 -1.35 -7.86
C PHE A 879 -2.05 -0.31 -8.71
N ASN A 880 -1.97 -0.39 -10.03
CA ASN A 880 -2.63 0.54 -10.95
C ASN A 880 -3.83 -0.05 -11.65
N THR A 881 -4.35 -1.19 -11.21
CA THR A 881 -5.40 -1.91 -11.93
C THR A 881 -6.13 -2.86 -10.97
N ASP A 882 -7.13 -3.55 -11.49
CA ASP A 882 -7.98 -4.51 -10.80
C ASP A 882 -7.23 -5.62 -10.03
N ALA A 883 -5.99 -5.92 -10.45
CA ALA A 883 -5.12 -6.89 -9.79
C ALA A 883 -4.88 -6.59 -8.30
N GLN A 884 -4.86 -5.31 -7.92
CA GLN A 884 -4.68 -4.91 -6.52
C GLN A 884 -5.81 -5.44 -5.63
N CYS A 885 -7.06 -5.32 -6.07
CA CYS A 885 -8.22 -5.73 -5.29
C CYS A 885 -8.14 -7.22 -4.91
N LEU A 886 -7.65 -8.06 -5.82
CA LEU A 886 -7.48 -9.50 -5.58
C LEU A 886 -6.21 -9.80 -4.77
N SER A 887 -5.11 -9.09 -5.03
CA SER A 887 -3.85 -9.21 -4.27
C SER A 887 -4.05 -8.89 -2.79
N ASP A 888 -4.81 -7.85 -2.48
CA ASP A 888 -5.04 -7.42 -1.09
C ASP A 888 -5.94 -8.40 -0.32
N LEU A 889 -6.73 -9.21 -1.02
CA LEU A 889 -7.40 -10.38 -0.43
C LEU A 889 -6.45 -11.55 -0.15
N GLY A 890 -5.25 -11.55 -0.69
CA GLY A 890 -4.31 -12.68 -0.65
C GLY A 890 -4.56 -13.74 -1.73
N LEU A 891 -5.34 -13.42 -2.77
CA LEU A 891 -5.46 -14.31 -3.92
C LEU A 891 -4.16 -14.30 -4.73
N PRO A 892 -3.68 -15.47 -5.22
CA PRO A 892 -2.53 -15.52 -6.10
C PRO A 892 -2.84 -14.80 -7.41
N VAL A 893 -2.20 -13.66 -7.66
CA VAL A 893 -2.48 -12.84 -8.84
C VAL A 893 -1.18 -12.45 -9.55
N VAL A 894 -1.23 -12.39 -10.89
CA VAL A 894 -0.20 -11.78 -11.71
C VAL A 894 -0.86 -10.83 -12.71
N LEU A 895 -0.35 -9.60 -12.76
CA LEU A 895 -0.66 -8.66 -13.82
C LEU A 895 0.27 -8.88 -15.01
N MET A 896 -0.31 -9.01 -16.19
CA MET A 896 0.37 -9.01 -17.48
C MET A 896 -0.01 -7.73 -18.22
N MET A 897 0.98 -6.88 -18.44
CA MET A 897 0.80 -5.55 -19.02
C MET A 897 1.95 -5.25 -19.94
N GLU A 898 1.78 -4.41 -20.96
CA GLU A 898 2.90 -3.85 -21.71
C GLU A 898 3.88 -3.05 -20.84
N HIS A 899 4.96 -2.54 -21.45
CA HIS A 899 5.86 -1.64 -20.74
C HIS A 899 5.18 -0.30 -20.48
N TYR A 900 4.70 -0.11 -19.24
CA TYR A 900 3.90 1.03 -18.84
C TYR A 900 4.70 2.32 -18.85
N ASP A 901 4.25 3.27 -19.65
CA ASP A 901 4.72 4.65 -19.71
C ASP A 901 3.49 5.57 -19.65
N ILE A 902 3.26 6.21 -18.50
CA ILE A 902 2.10 7.08 -18.28
C ILE A 902 2.15 8.35 -19.14
N ASP A 903 3.32 8.72 -19.66
CA ASP A 903 3.51 9.90 -20.49
C ASP A 903 3.33 9.60 -21.99
N ARG A 904 2.99 8.35 -22.35
CA ARG A 904 2.87 7.97 -23.76
C ARG A 904 1.61 8.55 -24.39
N ARG A 905 1.73 8.92 -25.67
CA ARG A 905 0.59 9.26 -26.51
C ARG A 905 -0.26 8.01 -26.78
N GLY A 906 -1.58 8.13 -26.76
CA GLY A 906 -2.48 6.98 -26.87
C GLY A 906 -2.81 6.32 -25.53
N TYR A 907 -2.46 6.93 -24.40
CA TYR A 907 -2.91 6.51 -23.07
C TYR A 907 -3.94 7.53 -22.57
N HIS A 908 -5.16 7.08 -22.27
CA HIS A 908 -6.30 7.93 -21.88
C HIS A 908 -6.49 9.17 -22.79
N ASP A 909 -6.25 9.07 -24.10
CA ASP A 909 -6.39 10.21 -25.03
C ASP A 909 -7.11 9.81 -26.33
N THR A 910 -7.38 10.79 -27.20
CA THR A 910 -8.06 10.53 -28.49
C THR A 910 -7.32 9.57 -29.44
N LEU A 911 -6.06 9.24 -29.15
CA LEU A 911 -5.24 8.36 -29.96
C LEU A 911 -5.19 6.93 -29.45
N ASP A 912 -5.87 6.58 -28.35
CA ASP A 912 -6.04 5.17 -27.96
C ASP A 912 -6.95 4.42 -28.96
N THR A 913 -6.34 4.07 -30.08
CA THR A 913 -6.98 3.61 -31.31
C THR A 913 -6.12 2.53 -31.95
N LEU A 914 -6.66 1.78 -32.91
CA LEU A 914 -5.88 0.80 -33.69
C LEU A 914 -4.64 1.37 -34.38
N ALA A 915 -4.50 2.68 -34.55
CA ALA A 915 -3.27 3.27 -35.07
C ALA A 915 -2.05 3.02 -34.16
N ASN A 916 -2.29 2.88 -32.85
CA ASN A 916 -1.26 2.67 -31.84
C ASN A 916 -1.01 1.20 -31.47
N ILE A 917 -1.82 0.29 -32.02
CA ILE A 917 -1.73 -1.15 -31.78
C ILE A 917 -0.59 -1.76 -32.61
N ASP A 918 0.25 -2.55 -31.95
CA ASP A 918 1.16 -3.51 -32.55
C ASP A 918 0.52 -4.90 -32.54
N LEU A 919 0.06 -5.32 -33.73
CA LEU A 919 -0.69 -6.56 -33.88
C LEU A 919 0.14 -7.78 -33.44
N ASP A 920 1.36 -7.90 -33.93
CA ASP A 920 2.17 -9.09 -33.71
C ASP A 920 2.62 -9.18 -32.24
N PHE A 921 2.89 -8.04 -31.60
CA PHE A 921 3.15 -7.95 -30.16
C PHE A 921 1.93 -8.34 -29.32
N GLY A 922 0.78 -7.69 -29.56
CA GLY A 922 -0.44 -7.98 -28.80
C GLY A 922 -0.96 -9.41 -28.99
N ALA A 923 -0.88 -9.94 -30.21
CA ALA A 923 -1.25 -11.33 -30.46
C ALA A 923 -0.30 -12.32 -29.77
N ALA A 924 0.99 -12.02 -29.67
CA ALA A 924 1.95 -12.82 -28.90
C ALA A 924 1.61 -12.83 -27.41
N LEU A 925 1.32 -11.65 -26.84
CA LEU A 925 0.94 -11.52 -25.43
C LEU A 925 -0.38 -12.27 -25.13
N ALA A 926 -1.40 -12.10 -25.97
CA ALA A 926 -2.65 -12.85 -25.87
C ALA A 926 -2.41 -14.38 -25.92
N ALA A 927 -1.61 -14.86 -26.87
CA ALA A 927 -1.27 -16.28 -26.99
C ALA A 927 -0.54 -16.81 -25.73
N ILE A 928 0.39 -16.04 -25.18
CA ILE A 928 1.14 -16.40 -23.96
C ILE A 928 0.22 -16.48 -22.74
N ALA A 929 -0.73 -15.55 -22.59
CA ALA A 929 -1.70 -15.57 -21.49
C ALA A 929 -2.61 -16.80 -21.58
N ILE A 930 -3.15 -17.09 -22.77
CA ILE A 930 -4.00 -18.28 -23.03
C ILE A 930 -3.22 -19.57 -22.74
N GLU A 931 -1.97 -19.67 -23.20
CA GLU A 931 -1.11 -20.82 -22.93
C GLU A 931 -0.86 -21.01 -21.43
N THR A 932 -0.61 -19.91 -20.71
CA THR A 932 -0.33 -19.94 -19.27
C THR A 932 -1.53 -20.50 -18.51
N ILE A 933 -2.72 -19.98 -18.78
CA ILE A 933 -3.95 -20.43 -18.10
C ILE A 933 -4.31 -21.87 -18.50
N ALA A 934 -4.18 -22.23 -19.78
CA ALA A 934 -4.42 -23.61 -20.23
C ALA A 934 -3.52 -24.61 -19.50
N ARG A 935 -2.24 -24.29 -19.33
CA ARG A 935 -1.28 -25.15 -18.61
C ARG A 935 -1.62 -25.26 -17.13
N LEU A 936 -1.85 -24.13 -16.46
CA LEU A 936 -2.20 -24.10 -15.04
C LEU A 936 -3.49 -24.88 -14.75
N ALA A 937 -4.48 -24.79 -15.64
CA ALA A 937 -5.73 -25.53 -15.50
C ALA A 937 -5.61 -27.01 -15.86
N SER A 938 -4.59 -27.41 -16.63
CA SER A 938 -4.38 -28.82 -17.01
C SER A 938 -3.68 -29.64 -15.93
N GLY A 939 -2.86 -29.01 -15.07
CA GLY A 939 -2.04 -29.66 -14.05
C GLY A 939 -0.55 -29.56 -14.38
#